data_AF-A0A9W6F4Y9-F1
#
_entry.id   AF-A0A9W6F4Y9-F1
#
_cell.length_a   1.000
_cell.length_b   1.000
_cell.length_c   1.000
_cell.angle_alpha   90.00
_cell.angle_beta   90.00
_cell.angle_gamma   90.00
#
_symmetry.space_group_name_H-M   'P 1'
#
loop_
_entity.id
_entity.type
_entity.pdbx_description
1 polymer ?
#
loop_
_entity_poly.entity_id
_entity_poly.type
_entity_poly.pdbx_seq_one_letter_code
_entity_poly.pdbx_strand_id
1 'polypeptide(L)'
;MGAGCSSSKSVGPSKASAGSSAAPVASGPRPGHVYLSYHPPDTGAQRGEGGDGAALRVRDWLTSRGYVVILGEPDPDAAVAAAAAAGATAGSSDGGGGGGGQQVPGVAPRRGAVGVQSGLEVSWQVRMQQCVEQCQAFIALVSEHYGSRPEAAREVLAADKALEAATAFSTAAAPTAAAAAAASGSSGALLPLWHSGPWPPPQPSLEPLLAPLQRVPRGPRPLCRTILEGVMGELLERLQAVGCMPAPKAPAAAGAAGGSGGGGGGAAAALDASAGVAPAPSLDWCFEAGPSDPPEADYAVVRCYTGKLQELSDRLALTVRPTLFELGGETFSGDLPLLDAAPPPPPLPSSPLAQAPAAVAGAAGDAGAPAAGGTLLLDRPHVTLRNGALLLRADQELRILGAGVVLDCVTVMTEPRQGGPRGVALGGGGGGGGGGGGRVFGAPYESGRAMVVLAGAVGVRMLRCQLTNHGPHLALWLAGGATAALRDCQVQCPQGAGAWVRDAGSTLVAASTCLGRCAGPCLQLEAGGGCQLAGCSLVDSEQHCGALVGSGSRLRADKCVVSGCQTGVNLYGGASGELVGCELVSNALAGAEASEPGSSLVAVGCKLAMNGQSGLLVAGGASASLTNCTCTGNKAHGALVRGEGSSAALRQVTLSYNGQAGALLSDGGRGELAGCEAVGNQVAGLVVWGHRTSAAAADCRVLQNAGAGVALRDGARAHLAGGCTVKNNRMPSEVAGAGSELRVAASCVVDPAPTAVGGGVVVSEPSEGGGGGKKAKAGGGGDGGGNKKSAVPAVMGWTR
;
A
#
# COMPACT_ATOMS: atom_id res chain seq x y z
N MET A 1 66.21 -2.24 -22.16
CA MET A 1 66.48 -0.86 -22.59
C MET A 1 65.44 0.00 -21.87
N GLY A 2 65.64 0.42 -20.62
CA GLY A 2 66.61 1.40 -20.10
C GLY A 2 65.79 2.66 -19.78
N ALA A 3 65.85 3.34 -18.64
CA ALA A 3 66.59 3.24 -17.38
C ALA A 3 65.74 4.00 -16.31
N GLY A 4 65.72 3.59 -15.04
CA GLY A 4 66.56 4.18 -13.98
C GLY A 4 65.62 4.86 -12.96
N CYS A 5 65.79 4.88 -11.64
CA CYS A 5 66.87 4.59 -10.69
C CYS A 5 66.16 4.28 -9.35
N SER A 6 66.33 3.11 -8.72
CA SER A 6 67.35 2.76 -7.71
C SER A 6 67.35 3.58 -6.40
N SER A 7 67.17 2.83 -5.28
CA SER A 7 67.88 2.94 -3.98
C SER A 7 67.69 4.20 -3.12
N SER A 8 67.66 4.20 -1.79
CA SER A 8 67.89 3.17 -0.76
C SER A 8 67.63 3.75 0.64
N LYS A 9 67.04 2.91 1.50
CA LYS A 9 67.35 2.60 2.91
C LYS A 9 67.82 3.67 3.93
N SER A 10 67.13 3.55 5.06
CA SER A 10 67.60 3.54 6.47
C SER A 10 67.87 4.86 7.17
N VAL A 11 67.21 5.06 8.32
CA VAL A 11 67.75 4.97 9.69
C VAL A 11 66.70 5.61 10.64
N GLY A 12 66.21 4.89 11.64
CA GLY A 12 65.50 5.48 12.79
C GLY A 12 66.48 5.81 13.92
N PRO A 13 66.04 6.12 15.16
CA PRO A 13 64.87 6.88 15.60
C PRO A 13 65.30 8.08 16.50
N SER A 14 64.52 9.17 16.61
CA SER A 14 64.48 9.99 17.84
C SER A 14 63.35 11.02 17.89
N LYS A 15 62.62 10.93 19.02
CA LYS A 15 61.94 11.96 19.84
C LYS A 15 61.31 13.21 19.20
N ALA A 16 59.98 13.26 19.36
CA ALA A 16 59.18 14.33 19.95
C ALA A 16 59.44 15.79 19.51
N SER A 17 58.46 16.36 18.79
CA SER A 17 58.00 17.71 19.08
C SER A 17 56.50 17.83 18.84
N ALA A 18 55.85 18.50 19.77
CA ALA A 18 54.43 18.75 19.81
C ALA A 18 54.02 19.85 18.81
N GLY A 19 52.75 19.81 18.40
CA GLY A 19 52.02 21.03 18.07
C GLY A 19 51.75 21.29 16.59
N SER A 20 50.73 20.64 16.05
CA SER A 20 49.69 21.40 15.33
C SER A 20 48.36 20.69 15.54
N SER A 21 47.58 21.20 16.49
CA SER A 21 46.17 20.87 16.68
C SER A 21 45.42 21.21 15.40
N ALA A 22 45.21 20.21 14.53
CA ALA A 22 44.12 20.26 13.58
C ALA A 22 42.83 20.16 14.42
N ALA A 23 42.09 21.25 14.48
CA ALA A 23 40.77 21.30 15.10
C ALA A 23 39.91 20.13 14.57
N PRO A 24 39.07 19.50 15.42
CA PRO A 24 38.13 18.51 14.93
C PRO A 24 37.27 19.19 13.86
N VAL A 25 37.33 18.67 12.63
CA VAL A 25 36.44 19.09 11.55
C VAL A 25 35.03 18.96 12.09
N ALA A 26 34.36 20.09 12.27
CA ALA A 26 32.98 20.14 12.71
C ALA A 26 32.16 19.26 11.77
N SER A 27 31.69 18.12 12.30
CA SER A 27 30.91 17.18 11.52
C SER A 27 29.61 17.84 11.13
N GLY A 28 29.44 18.11 9.83
CA GLY A 28 28.11 18.33 9.26
C GLY A 28 27.17 17.16 9.58
N PRO A 29 25.86 17.32 9.38
CA PRO A 29 24.86 16.30 9.71
C PRO A 29 25.23 14.99 9.00
N ARG A 30 25.65 14.00 9.79
CA ARG A 30 26.12 12.70 9.30
C ARG A 30 24.90 11.89 8.81
N PRO A 31 24.96 11.24 7.64
CA PRO A 31 23.89 10.37 7.17
C PRO A 31 23.58 9.25 8.19
N GLY A 32 22.32 8.82 8.29
CA GLY A 32 21.88 7.76 9.23
C GLY A 32 22.39 6.38 8.85
N HIS A 33 23.65 6.07 9.15
CA HIS A 33 24.25 4.75 8.96
C HIS A 33 23.90 3.82 10.13
N VAL A 34 23.36 2.64 9.81
CA VAL A 34 22.92 1.63 10.78
C VAL A 34 23.61 0.31 10.47
N TYR A 35 24.17 -0.35 11.47
CA TYR A 35 24.70 -1.70 11.34
C TYR A 35 23.67 -2.72 11.82
N LEU A 36 23.37 -3.75 11.03
CA LEU A 36 22.44 -4.83 11.38
C LEU A 36 23.21 -6.15 11.55
N SER A 37 23.37 -6.58 12.80
CA SER A 37 23.90 -7.89 13.17
C SER A 37 22.78 -8.92 13.22
N TYR A 38 22.95 -10.07 12.58
CA TYR A 38 21.93 -11.12 12.48
C TYR A 38 22.56 -12.52 12.42
N HIS A 39 21.75 -13.56 12.62
CA HIS A 39 22.18 -14.95 12.43
C HIS A 39 21.73 -15.42 11.02
N PRO A 40 22.65 -15.63 10.05
CA PRO A 40 22.27 -15.92 8.66
C PRO A 40 21.39 -17.17 8.47
N PRO A 41 21.65 -18.30 9.18
CA PRO A 41 20.78 -19.48 9.08
C PRO A 41 19.35 -19.27 9.57
N ASP A 42 19.13 -18.36 10.54
CA ASP A 42 17.78 -18.14 11.10
C ASP A 42 17.04 -17.02 10.37
N THR A 43 17.76 -15.95 10.03
CA THR A 43 17.17 -14.65 9.63
C THR A 43 17.70 -14.08 8.32
N GLY A 44 18.68 -14.76 7.71
CA GLY A 44 19.31 -14.40 6.44
C GLY A 44 18.45 -14.74 5.21
N ALA A 45 19.08 -14.80 4.04
CA ALA A 45 18.36 -14.93 2.77
C ALA A 45 17.68 -16.30 2.60
N GLN A 46 16.38 -16.29 2.24
CA GLN A 46 15.61 -17.51 1.94
C GLN A 46 16.20 -18.32 0.76
N ARG A 47 16.79 -17.64 -0.22
CA ARG A 47 17.56 -18.26 -1.31
C ARG A 47 19.04 -18.21 -0.96
N GLY A 48 19.59 -19.35 -0.52
CA GLY A 48 21.02 -19.53 -0.27
C GLY A 48 21.34 -19.98 1.15
N GLU A 49 20.90 -19.21 2.16
CA GLU A 49 21.37 -19.36 3.55
C GLU A 49 20.37 -20.10 4.47
N GLY A 50 19.14 -20.34 4.01
CA GLY A 50 18.11 -21.08 4.75
C GLY A 50 17.34 -20.27 5.79
N GLY A 51 17.66 -18.99 5.96
CA GLY A 51 16.97 -18.07 6.87
C GLY A 51 15.59 -17.62 6.39
N ASP A 52 14.81 -17.03 7.28
CA ASP A 52 13.42 -16.64 7.03
C ASP A 52 13.25 -15.28 6.28
N GLY A 53 14.37 -14.61 5.96
CA GLY A 53 14.42 -13.33 5.27
C GLY A 53 14.23 -12.10 6.16
N ALA A 54 14.12 -12.22 7.49
CA ALA A 54 13.84 -11.09 8.38
C ALA A 54 14.92 -9.99 8.30
N ALA A 55 16.21 -10.34 8.23
CA ALA A 55 17.29 -9.36 8.16
C ALA A 55 17.22 -8.51 6.88
N LEU A 56 16.88 -9.13 5.74
CA LEU A 56 16.70 -8.43 4.47
C LEU A 56 15.47 -7.52 4.49
N ARG A 57 14.35 -7.99 5.08
CA ARG A 57 13.14 -7.17 5.22
C ARG A 57 13.39 -5.92 6.10
N VAL A 58 14.10 -6.08 7.22
CA VAL A 58 14.50 -4.97 8.10
C VAL A 58 15.41 -3.98 7.35
N ARG A 59 16.41 -4.48 6.62
CA ARG A 59 17.30 -3.67 5.79
C ARG A 59 16.55 -2.87 4.73
N ASP A 60 15.72 -3.53 3.94
CA ASP A 60 15.00 -2.91 2.82
C ASP A 60 14.02 -1.84 3.33
N TRP A 61 13.37 -2.12 4.46
CA TRP A 61 12.49 -1.17 5.12
C TRP A 61 13.23 0.08 5.62
N LEU A 62 14.38 -0.07 6.29
CA LEU A 62 15.18 1.07 6.75
C LEU A 62 15.77 1.85 5.58
N THR A 63 16.22 1.15 4.54
CA THR A 63 16.76 1.76 3.30
C THR A 63 15.69 2.59 2.58
N SER A 64 14.44 2.12 2.55
CA SER A 64 13.32 2.87 1.97
C SER A 64 13.06 4.21 2.66
N ARG A 65 13.52 4.38 3.92
CA ARG A 65 13.37 5.59 4.73
C ARG A 65 14.62 6.47 4.76
N GLY A 66 15.62 6.17 3.93
CA GLY A 66 16.83 7.00 3.78
C GLY A 66 17.93 6.70 4.79
N TYR A 67 17.88 5.54 5.46
CA TYR A 67 19.00 5.01 6.24
C TYR A 67 19.95 4.21 5.35
N VAL A 68 21.25 4.25 5.65
CA VAL A 68 22.24 3.39 5.01
C VAL A 68 22.47 2.19 5.93
N VAL A 69 22.00 1.01 5.53
CA VAL A 69 22.10 -0.20 6.36
C VAL A 69 23.27 -1.07 5.91
N ILE A 70 24.19 -1.34 6.82
CA ILE A 70 25.29 -2.30 6.64
C ILE A 70 24.87 -3.62 7.30
N LEU A 71 24.91 -4.71 6.53
CA LEU A 71 24.65 -6.05 7.05
C LEU A 71 25.94 -6.67 7.58
N GLY A 72 25.88 -7.34 8.73
CA GLY A 72 26.99 -8.18 9.18
C GLY A 72 27.13 -9.41 8.28
N GLU A 73 28.22 -9.49 7.52
CA GLU A 73 28.55 -10.64 6.67
C GLU A 73 29.41 -11.66 7.45
N PRO A 74 29.28 -12.97 7.17
CA PRO A 74 30.11 -13.99 7.79
C PRO A 74 31.59 -13.81 7.43
N ASP A 75 32.49 -14.09 8.39
CA ASP A 75 33.93 -14.03 8.17
C ASP A 75 34.34 -15.16 7.19
N PRO A 76 34.87 -14.84 5.99
CA PRO A 76 35.28 -15.87 5.04
C PRO A 76 36.43 -16.75 5.58
N ASP A 77 37.22 -16.28 6.54
CA ASP A 77 38.33 -17.04 7.13
C ASP A 77 37.86 -18.02 8.23
N ALA A 78 36.74 -17.72 8.91
CA ALA A 78 36.15 -18.58 9.93
C ALA A 78 35.45 -19.81 9.31
N ALA A 79 34.89 -19.68 8.10
CA ALA A 79 34.32 -20.79 7.35
C ALA A 79 35.39 -21.83 6.94
N VAL A 80 36.62 -21.37 6.63
CA VAL A 80 37.76 -22.24 6.32
C VAL A 80 38.29 -22.93 7.60
N ALA A 81 38.31 -22.23 8.74
CA ALA A 81 38.70 -22.81 10.02
C ALA A 81 37.67 -23.81 10.59
N ALA A 82 36.37 -23.54 10.41
CA ALA A 82 35.28 -24.44 10.81
C ALA A 82 35.20 -25.69 9.90
N ALA A 83 35.46 -25.54 8.60
CA ALA A 83 35.59 -26.68 7.69
C ALA A 83 36.82 -27.55 8.03
N ALA A 84 37.92 -26.95 8.48
CA ALA A 84 39.08 -27.67 8.98
C ALA A 84 38.81 -28.40 10.32
N ALA A 85 37.99 -27.83 11.20
CA ALA A 85 37.58 -28.46 12.46
C ALA A 85 36.56 -29.60 12.28
N ALA A 86 35.60 -29.45 11.35
CA ALA A 86 34.62 -30.49 11.03
C ALA A 86 35.24 -31.71 10.30
N GLY A 87 36.38 -31.52 9.64
CA GLY A 87 37.18 -32.61 9.08
C GLY A 87 37.97 -33.42 10.12
N ALA A 88 38.06 -32.97 11.38
CA ALA A 88 38.85 -33.59 12.44
C ALA A 88 38.04 -34.52 13.38
N THR A 89 36.71 -34.56 13.28
CA THR A 89 35.84 -35.35 14.19
C THR A 89 35.12 -36.52 13.53
N ALA A 90 35.62 -37.02 12.39
CA ALA A 90 35.19 -38.30 11.82
C ALA A 90 36.29 -39.35 12.04
N GLY A 91 36.35 -39.89 13.25
CA GLY A 91 37.27 -40.96 13.63
C GLY A 91 36.67 -41.85 14.72
N SER A 92 36.48 -43.13 14.36
CA SER A 92 36.24 -44.31 15.20
C SER A 92 34.89 -44.47 15.92
N SER A 93 34.06 -45.36 15.38
CA SER A 93 33.69 -46.61 16.09
C SER A 93 33.09 -47.62 15.11
N ASP A 94 33.75 -48.78 15.02
CA ASP A 94 33.35 -49.99 14.29
C ASP A 94 32.01 -50.58 14.74
N GLY A 95 31.31 -51.27 13.83
CA GLY A 95 30.23 -52.19 14.20
C GLY A 95 29.22 -52.55 13.10
N GLY A 96 29.60 -53.51 12.25
CA GLY A 96 28.86 -54.33 11.28
C GLY A 96 27.32 -54.30 11.12
N GLY A 97 26.89 -54.58 9.88
CA GLY A 97 25.58 -55.18 9.57
C GLY A 97 24.93 -54.62 8.30
N GLY A 98 24.84 -55.44 7.26
CA GLY A 98 24.44 -55.04 5.90
C GLY A 98 22.94 -54.81 5.66
N GLY A 99 22.63 -54.30 4.46
CA GLY A 99 21.27 -54.16 3.92
C GLY A 99 21.21 -53.02 2.89
N GLY A 100 20.87 -53.34 1.64
CA GLY A 100 21.09 -52.50 0.47
C GLY A 100 20.13 -51.32 0.24
N GLY A 101 20.39 -50.57 -0.85
CA GLY A 101 19.41 -49.66 -1.44
C GLY A 101 19.98 -48.37 -2.02
N GLN A 102 20.39 -48.43 -3.30
CA GLN A 102 20.27 -47.41 -4.36
C GLN A 102 20.80 -45.97 -4.18
N GLN A 103 21.76 -45.65 -5.06
CA GLN A 103 22.31 -44.33 -5.40
C GLN A 103 21.29 -43.40 -6.08
N VAL A 104 21.41 -42.09 -5.82
CA VAL A 104 21.07 -41.00 -6.76
C VAL A 104 22.22 -39.97 -6.72
N PRO A 105 22.71 -39.45 -7.86
CA PRO A 105 24.05 -38.86 -7.97
C PRO A 105 24.12 -37.36 -7.61
N GLY A 106 25.30 -36.96 -7.14
CA GLY A 106 25.65 -35.59 -6.77
C GLY A 106 25.79 -34.64 -7.96
N VAL A 107 25.42 -33.37 -7.73
CA VAL A 107 25.64 -32.26 -8.64
C VAL A 107 26.85 -31.47 -8.15
N ALA A 108 27.91 -31.47 -8.97
CA ALA A 108 29.09 -30.62 -8.80
C ALA A 108 28.74 -29.12 -8.97
N PRO A 109 29.41 -28.20 -8.25
CA PRO A 109 29.16 -26.77 -8.41
C PRO A 109 29.83 -26.26 -9.71
N ARG A 110 29.05 -25.59 -10.58
CA ARG A 110 29.57 -24.88 -11.74
C ARG A 110 29.83 -23.41 -11.44
N ARG A 111 31.07 -23.01 -11.73
CA ARG A 111 31.56 -21.63 -11.87
C ARG A 111 30.72 -20.82 -12.85
N GLY A 112 30.47 -19.56 -12.52
CA GLY A 112 29.96 -18.57 -13.46
C GLY A 112 29.47 -17.27 -12.82
N ALA A 113 30.31 -16.56 -12.07
CA ALA A 113 30.10 -15.14 -11.78
C ALA A 113 31.32 -14.36 -12.29
N VAL A 114 31.07 -13.58 -13.34
CA VAL A 114 32.01 -12.66 -13.99
C VAL A 114 32.20 -11.46 -13.07
N GLY A 115 33.44 -10.97 -13.02
CA GLY A 115 34.00 -10.19 -11.92
C GLY A 115 33.42 -8.80 -11.67
N VAL A 116 33.49 -8.43 -10.40
CA VAL A 116 33.67 -7.06 -9.93
C VAL A 116 35.02 -7.04 -9.20
N GLN A 117 35.78 -5.99 -9.45
CA GLN A 117 37.21 -5.84 -9.16
C GLN A 117 37.57 -6.06 -7.69
N SER A 118 38.60 -6.88 -7.47
CA SER A 118 39.34 -7.03 -6.22
C SER A 118 40.18 -5.78 -5.93
N GLY A 119 39.93 -5.15 -4.79
CA GLY A 119 40.71 -4.02 -4.29
C GLY A 119 40.57 -3.90 -2.76
N LEU A 120 41.64 -4.26 -2.06
CA LEU A 120 41.84 -4.20 -0.59
C LEU A 120 40.92 -5.11 0.24
N GLU A 121 41.33 -6.37 0.45
CA GLU A 121 40.78 -7.18 1.55
C GLU A 121 41.27 -6.62 2.89
N VAL A 122 40.45 -5.72 3.44
CA VAL A 122 40.59 -5.18 4.78
C VAL A 122 40.23 -6.29 5.78
N SER A 123 41.09 -6.58 6.76
CA SER A 123 40.81 -7.62 7.78
C SER A 123 39.47 -7.35 8.47
N TRP A 124 38.76 -8.40 8.89
CA TRP A 124 37.46 -8.26 9.56
C TRP A 124 37.49 -7.24 10.71
N GLN A 125 38.59 -7.21 11.47
CA GLN A 125 38.80 -6.26 12.56
C GLN A 125 38.82 -4.80 12.08
N VAL A 126 39.48 -4.50 10.97
CA VAL A 126 39.55 -3.15 10.41
C VAL A 126 38.22 -2.75 9.76
N ARG A 127 37.49 -3.69 9.14
CA ARG A 127 36.12 -3.46 8.65
C ARG A 127 35.14 -3.16 9.79
N MET A 128 35.22 -3.92 10.88
CA MET A 128 34.40 -3.70 12.06
C MET A 128 34.73 -2.36 12.72
N GLN A 129 36.02 -2.00 12.82
CA GLN A 129 36.44 -0.70 13.33
C GLN A 129 35.93 0.45 12.46
N GLN A 130 35.97 0.33 11.13
CA GLN A 130 35.38 1.31 10.22
C GLN A 130 33.85 1.40 10.37
N CYS A 131 33.15 0.28 10.54
CA CYS A 131 31.70 0.27 10.79
C CYS A 131 31.36 0.94 12.12
N VAL A 132 32.15 0.70 13.17
CA VAL A 132 32.05 1.38 14.47
C VAL A 132 32.27 2.88 14.37
N GLU A 133 33.24 3.32 13.56
CA GLU A 133 33.52 4.74 13.38
C GLU A 133 32.50 5.46 12.47
N GLN A 134 31.82 4.72 11.58
CA GLN A 134 30.91 5.27 10.56
C GLN A 134 29.41 5.12 10.91
N CYS A 135 29.01 4.08 11.66
CA CYS A 135 27.62 3.83 12.02
C CYS A 135 27.19 4.59 13.27
N GLN A 136 25.95 5.10 13.25
CA GLN A 136 25.34 5.84 14.37
C GLN A 136 24.53 4.93 15.29
N ALA A 137 24.08 3.77 14.81
CA ALA A 137 23.33 2.79 15.58
C ALA A 137 23.66 1.36 15.15
N PHE A 138 23.60 0.45 16.13
CA PHE A 138 23.80 -0.98 15.99
C PHE A 138 22.51 -1.71 16.34
N ILE A 139 21.96 -2.48 15.42
CA ILE A 139 20.76 -3.31 15.63
C ILE A 139 21.20 -4.76 15.74
N ALA A 140 20.84 -5.40 16.85
CA ALA A 140 21.05 -6.83 17.07
C ALA A 140 19.73 -7.58 16.82
N LEU A 141 19.63 -8.34 15.73
CA LEU A 141 18.46 -9.16 15.41
C LEU A 141 18.54 -10.52 16.12
N VAL A 142 17.95 -10.61 17.31
CA VAL A 142 18.10 -11.74 18.23
C VAL A 142 17.12 -12.86 17.89
N SER A 143 17.60 -13.84 17.14
CA SER A 143 16.93 -15.13 16.86
C SER A 143 17.27 -16.21 17.91
N GLU A 144 16.61 -17.36 17.80
CA GLU A 144 16.80 -18.52 18.69
C GLU A 144 18.26 -18.96 18.84
N HIS A 145 19.05 -18.91 17.75
CA HIS A 145 20.48 -19.26 17.77
C HIS A 145 21.40 -18.04 17.73
N TYR A 146 20.92 -16.84 18.03
CA TYR A 146 21.73 -15.63 17.99
C TYR A 146 22.91 -15.68 18.96
N GLY A 147 24.12 -15.39 18.46
CA GLY A 147 25.39 -15.49 19.20
C GLY A 147 25.97 -16.90 19.33
N SER A 148 25.30 -17.94 18.80
CA SER A 148 25.84 -19.31 18.78
C SER A 148 27.11 -19.41 17.93
N ARG A 149 27.27 -18.50 16.97
CA ARG A 149 28.50 -18.24 16.25
C ARG A 149 29.31 -17.14 16.94
N PRO A 150 30.64 -17.28 17.01
CA PRO A 150 31.51 -16.29 17.63
C PRO A 150 31.47 -14.93 16.92
N GLU A 151 31.05 -14.87 15.66
CA GLU A 151 30.96 -13.66 14.83
C GLU A 151 29.92 -12.65 15.38
N ALA A 152 28.65 -13.06 15.49
CA ALA A 152 27.57 -12.19 15.98
C ALA A 152 27.81 -11.72 17.44
N ALA A 153 28.37 -12.60 18.28
CA ALA A 153 28.74 -12.23 19.64
C ALA A 153 29.90 -11.21 19.67
N ARG A 154 30.90 -11.36 18.79
CA ARG A 154 32.01 -10.41 18.65
C ARG A 154 31.57 -9.06 18.12
N GLU A 155 30.60 -9.02 17.21
CA GLU A 155 30.04 -7.77 16.68
C GLU A 155 29.38 -6.93 17.78
N VAL A 156 28.53 -7.56 18.60
CA VAL A 156 27.83 -6.87 19.70
C VAL A 156 28.80 -6.44 20.80
N LEU A 157 29.78 -7.29 21.15
CA LEU A 157 30.83 -6.95 22.12
C LEU A 157 31.74 -5.81 21.64
N ALA A 158 32.02 -5.72 20.34
CA ALA A 158 32.82 -4.64 19.78
C ALA A 158 32.02 -3.33 19.71
N ALA A 159 30.73 -3.39 19.39
CA ALA A 159 29.84 -2.24 19.41
C ALA A 159 29.69 -1.66 20.83
N ASP A 160 29.55 -2.52 21.84
CA ASP A 160 29.45 -2.13 23.25
C ASP A 160 30.75 -1.45 23.75
N LYS A 161 31.91 -2.07 23.52
CA LYS A 161 33.22 -1.48 23.88
C LYS A 161 33.50 -0.14 23.20
N ALA A 162 33.05 0.03 21.96
CA ALA A 162 33.21 1.29 21.25
C ALA A 162 32.30 2.40 21.79
N LEU A 163 31.10 2.03 22.26
CA LEU A 163 30.16 2.93 22.90
C LEU A 163 30.64 3.37 24.29
N GLU A 164 31.27 2.47 25.05
CA GLU A 164 31.99 2.81 26.29
C GLU A 164 33.13 3.81 26.02
N ALA A 165 33.89 3.63 24.94
CA ALA A 165 34.95 4.56 24.56
C ALA A 165 34.43 5.94 24.12
N ALA A 166 33.28 6.00 23.44
CA ALA A 166 32.64 7.25 23.01
C ALA A 166 32.03 8.05 24.17
N THR A 167 31.48 7.36 25.18
CA THR A 167 30.89 7.98 26.39
C THR A 167 31.96 8.47 27.38
N ALA A 168 33.12 7.80 27.45
CA ALA A 168 34.28 8.25 28.23
C ALA A 168 34.89 9.58 27.73
N PHE A 169 34.76 9.91 26.45
CA PHE A 169 35.24 11.19 25.88
C PHE A 169 34.27 12.37 26.15
N SER A 170 33.02 12.09 26.53
CA SER A 170 31.94 13.08 26.72
C SER A 170 31.85 13.62 28.17
N THR A 171 32.41 12.91 29.15
CA THR A 171 32.23 13.21 30.59
C THR A 171 33.36 14.07 31.19
N ALA A 172 33.68 15.21 30.56
CA ALA A 172 34.53 16.25 31.15
C ALA A 172 33.74 17.34 31.93
N ALA A 173 32.42 17.18 32.10
CA ALA A 173 31.59 18.07 32.92
C ALA A 173 30.65 17.28 33.84
N ALA A 174 30.64 17.63 35.13
CA ALA A 174 29.95 16.91 36.19
C ALA A 174 28.41 16.87 35.99
N PRO A 175 27.73 15.74 36.27
CA PRO A 175 26.29 15.63 36.07
C PRO A 175 25.50 16.13 37.29
N THR A 176 24.38 16.81 37.04
CA THR A 176 23.34 17.11 38.03
C THR A 176 22.42 15.90 38.22
N ALA A 177 21.70 15.84 39.35
CA ALA A 177 20.83 14.71 39.72
C ALA A 177 19.71 14.39 38.71
N ALA A 178 19.34 15.33 37.83
CA ALA A 178 18.40 15.09 36.73
C ALA A 178 19.02 14.29 35.56
N ALA A 179 20.34 14.40 35.35
CA ALA A 179 21.06 13.61 34.34
C ALA A 179 21.27 12.15 34.78
N ALA A 180 21.35 11.88 36.09
CA ALA A 180 21.48 10.53 36.62
C ALA A 180 20.20 9.68 36.44
N ALA A 181 19.01 10.31 36.48
CA ALA A 181 17.73 9.63 36.20
C ALA A 181 17.49 9.38 34.69
N ALA A 182 18.11 10.18 33.81
CA ALA A 182 18.14 9.92 32.37
C ALA A 182 19.20 8.87 31.98
N ALA A 183 20.24 8.69 32.81
CA ALA A 183 21.35 7.78 32.55
C ALA A 183 21.07 6.31 32.90
N SER A 184 19.97 5.97 33.60
CA SER A 184 19.62 4.58 33.90
C SER A 184 18.91 3.83 32.77
N GLY A 185 19.02 4.30 31.52
CA GLY A 185 18.42 3.66 30.35
C GLY A 185 19.06 3.99 28.99
N SER A 186 20.20 4.67 28.97
CA SER A 186 20.82 5.21 27.76
C SER A 186 22.23 4.65 27.49
N SER A 187 22.32 3.37 27.13
CA SER A 187 23.41 2.89 26.28
C SER A 187 23.02 3.20 24.83
N GLY A 188 23.20 4.46 24.45
CA GLY A 188 22.68 5.05 23.21
C GLY A 188 23.50 4.66 21.98
N ALA A 189 23.40 3.42 21.51
CA ALA A 189 23.64 3.04 20.11
C ALA A 189 23.20 1.60 19.81
N LEU A 190 23.17 0.72 20.81
CA LEU A 190 22.80 -0.70 20.64
C LEU A 190 21.30 -0.93 20.86
N LEU A 191 20.62 -1.46 19.84
CA LEU A 191 19.17 -1.69 19.80
C LEU A 191 18.89 -3.19 19.60
N PRO A 192 18.37 -3.90 20.63
CA PRO A 192 17.98 -5.28 20.47
C PRO A 192 16.61 -5.42 19.80
N LEU A 193 16.58 -6.13 18.67
CA LEU A 193 15.38 -6.50 17.93
C LEU A 193 15.13 -8.01 18.13
N TRP A 194 14.16 -8.35 18.98
CA TRP A 194 13.85 -9.73 19.35
C TRP A 194 13.05 -10.43 18.24
N HIS A 195 13.70 -11.40 17.59
CA HIS A 195 13.17 -12.11 16.43
C HIS A 195 12.45 -13.41 16.75
N SER A 196 13.11 -14.29 17.51
CA SER A 196 12.62 -15.63 17.91
C SER A 196 13.39 -16.14 19.13
N GLY A 197 12.93 -17.24 19.74
CA GLY A 197 13.58 -17.83 20.92
C GLY A 197 13.30 -17.09 22.25
N PRO A 198 13.86 -17.59 23.37
CA PRO A 198 13.71 -16.97 24.68
C PRO A 198 14.42 -15.62 24.77
N TRP A 199 13.83 -14.69 25.53
CA TRP A 199 14.44 -13.39 25.85
C TRP A 199 14.66 -13.25 27.37
N PRO A 200 15.84 -12.79 27.84
CA PRO A 200 17.07 -12.52 27.07
C PRO A 200 17.69 -13.82 26.48
N PRO A 201 18.59 -13.71 25.48
CA PRO A 201 19.24 -14.90 24.93
C PRO A 201 20.04 -15.61 26.04
N PRO A 202 19.96 -16.95 26.17
CA PRO A 202 20.51 -17.71 27.31
C PRO A 202 22.05 -17.84 27.27
N GLN A 203 22.72 -17.00 26.50
CA GLN A 203 24.16 -17.06 26.30
C GLN A 203 24.87 -16.21 27.34
N PRO A 204 25.82 -16.79 28.11
CA PRO A 204 26.45 -16.11 29.25
C PRO A 204 27.25 -14.86 28.87
N SER A 205 27.66 -14.72 27.61
CA SER A 205 28.37 -13.54 27.09
C SER A 205 27.46 -12.40 26.60
N LEU A 206 26.21 -12.69 26.22
CA LEU A 206 25.27 -11.71 25.64
C LEU A 206 24.12 -11.34 26.59
N GLU A 207 23.72 -12.26 27.47
CA GLU A 207 22.69 -12.03 28.48
C GLU A 207 22.95 -10.77 29.33
N PRO A 208 24.14 -10.56 29.94
CA PRO A 208 24.38 -9.37 30.76
C PRO A 208 24.38 -8.05 29.95
N LEU A 209 24.63 -8.11 28.63
CA LEU A 209 24.67 -6.93 27.75
C LEU A 209 23.28 -6.54 27.24
N LEU A 210 22.46 -7.52 26.88
CA LEU A 210 21.17 -7.30 26.25
C LEU A 210 20.01 -7.24 27.24
N ALA A 211 20.10 -7.94 28.38
CA ALA A 211 19.07 -7.92 29.43
C ALA A 211 18.72 -6.52 29.97
N PRO A 212 19.68 -5.59 30.19
CA PRO A 212 19.36 -4.24 30.68
C PRO A 212 18.79 -3.30 29.59
N LEU A 213 18.85 -3.69 28.31
CA LEU A 213 18.38 -2.86 27.20
C LEU A 213 16.89 -3.06 26.92
N GLN A 214 16.21 -1.96 26.58
CA GLN A 214 14.82 -2.05 26.12
C GLN A 214 14.75 -2.69 24.73
N ARG A 215 14.29 -3.94 24.68
CA ARG A 215 14.06 -4.68 23.44
C ARG A 215 12.89 -4.11 22.62
N VAL A 216 12.95 -4.34 21.32
CA VAL A 216 11.87 -4.15 20.36
C VAL A 216 11.50 -5.54 19.79
N PRO A 217 10.24 -5.96 19.72
CA PRO A 217 9.04 -5.29 20.23
C PRO A 217 8.94 -5.28 21.75
N ARG A 218 8.28 -4.27 22.33
CA ARG A 218 8.01 -4.18 23.78
C ARG A 218 7.03 -5.25 24.28
N GLY A 219 6.22 -5.81 23.37
CA GLY A 219 5.21 -6.81 23.66
C GLY A 219 5.75 -8.19 24.12
N PRO A 220 4.85 -9.11 24.50
CA PRO A 220 5.21 -10.45 24.96
C PRO A 220 5.54 -11.43 23.81
N ARG A 221 5.43 -11.00 22.54
CA ARG A 221 5.62 -11.86 21.36
C ARG A 221 6.83 -11.41 20.54
N PRO A 222 7.62 -12.34 19.99
CA PRO A 222 8.79 -12.02 19.17
C PRO A 222 8.42 -11.55 17.75
N LEU A 223 9.37 -10.98 17.00
CA LEU A 223 9.16 -10.47 15.63
C LEU A 223 8.51 -11.50 14.70
N CYS A 224 8.94 -12.77 14.77
CA CYS A 224 8.39 -13.84 13.92
C CYS A 224 6.91 -14.17 14.18
N ARG A 225 6.33 -13.67 15.29
CA ARG A 225 4.92 -13.84 15.68
C ARG A 225 4.18 -12.51 15.83
N THR A 226 4.76 -11.43 15.32
CA THR A 226 4.17 -10.08 15.36
C THR A 226 4.19 -9.47 13.96
N ILE A 227 3.39 -8.43 13.76
CA ILE A 227 3.30 -7.72 12.48
C ILE A 227 4.54 -6.85 12.34
N LEU A 228 5.35 -7.11 11.31
CA LEU A 228 6.63 -6.43 11.06
C LEU A 228 6.48 -4.90 11.09
N GLU A 229 5.45 -4.32 10.48
CA GLU A 229 5.29 -2.87 10.38
C GLU A 229 5.10 -2.17 11.74
N GLY A 230 4.36 -2.77 12.67
CA GLY A 230 4.17 -2.23 14.02
C GLY A 230 5.47 -2.23 14.81
N VAL A 231 6.24 -3.32 14.71
CA VAL A 231 7.54 -3.45 15.38
C VAL A 231 8.59 -2.53 14.77
N MET A 232 8.55 -2.34 13.44
CA MET A 232 9.46 -1.42 12.76
C MET A 232 9.15 0.06 13.09
N GLY A 233 7.89 0.40 13.40
CA GLY A 233 7.52 1.69 13.98
C GLY A 233 8.22 1.97 15.31
N GLU A 234 8.16 1.01 16.24
CA GLU A 234 8.88 1.07 17.53
C GLU A 234 10.41 1.17 17.32
N LEU A 235 10.95 0.43 16.35
CA LEU A 235 12.37 0.49 15.99
C LEU A 235 12.78 1.87 15.48
N LEU A 236 11.94 2.51 14.66
CA LEU A 236 12.21 3.85 14.15
C LEU A 236 12.19 4.91 15.27
N GLU A 237 11.21 4.84 16.18
CA GLU A 237 11.14 5.71 17.35
C GLU A 237 12.43 5.62 18.17
N ARG A 238 12.97 4.41 18.33
CA ARG A 238 14.24 4.18 19.04
C ARG A 238 15.46 4.68 18.27
N LEU A 239 15.52 4.47 16.95
CA LEU A 239 16.60 5.02 16.12
C LEU A 239 16.63 6.56 16.17
N GLN A 240 15.46 7.20 16.15
CA GLN A 240 15.34 8.65 16.28
C GLN A 240 15.69 9.13 17.69
N ALA A 241 15.31 8.41 18.74
CA ALA A 241 15.67 8.72 20.12
C ALA A 241 17.20 8.64 20.37
N VAL A 242 17.90 7.78 19.63
CA VAL A 242 19.37 7.68 19.65
C VAL A 242 20.04 8.74 18.76
N GLY A 243 19.26 9.56 18.04
CA GLY A 243 19.78 10.64 17.17
C GLY A 243 20.18 10.18 15.77
N CYS A 244 19.81 8.96 15.36
CA CYS A 244 20.06 8.45 14.01
C CYS A 244 19.01 8.97 13.03
N MET A 245 19.34 10.03 12.28
CA MET A 245 18.42 10.70 11.35
C MET A 245 18.70 10.30 9.90
N PRO A 246 17.65 10.18 9.05
CA PRO A 246 17.82 9.79 7.65
C PRO A 246 18.57 10.87 6.86
N ALA A 247 19.33 10.46 5.83
CA ALA A 247 20.13 11.38 5.03
C ALA A 247 19.25 12.37 4.22
N PRO A 248 19.64 13.65 4.09
CA PRO A 248 18.88 14.63 3.30
C PRO A 248 18.88 14.26 1.82
N LYS A 249 17.70 14.15 1.23
CA LYS A 249 17.49 13.87 -0.20
C LYS A 249 17.86 15.12 -1.01
N ALA A 250 18.87 15.05 -1.88
CA ALA A 250 19.29 16.18 -2.71
C ALA A 250 18.15 16.65 -3.65
N PRO A 251 17.89 17.97 -3.78
CA PRO A 251 16.90 18.49 -4.73
C PRO A 251 17.48 18.54 -6.15
N ALA A 252 16.70 18.09 -7.14
CA ALA A 252 17.00 18.30 -8.55
C ALA A 252 16.73 19.78 -8.91
N ALA A 253 17.77 20.47 -9.39
CA ALA A 253 17.73 21.89 -9.72
C ALA A 253 16.80 22.18 -10.92
N ALA A 254 15.75 22.98 -10.69
CA ALA A 254 14.98 23.64 -11.73
C ALA A 254 15.54 25.06 -11.94
N GLY A 255 16.12 25.32 -13.11
CA GLY A 255 16.58 26.65 -13.51
C GLY A 255 15.39 27.55 -13.86
N ALA A 256 15.20 28.61 -13.08
CA ALA A 256 14.28 29.70 -13.39
C ALA A 256 14.93 30.67 -14.37
N ALA A 257 14.31 30.89 -15.53
CA ALA A 257 14.54 32.05 -16.37
C ALA A 257 13.21 32.81 -16.52
N GLY A 258 13.14 33.98 -15.89
CA GLY A 258 12.02 34.90 -16.02
C GLY A 258 12.10 35.70 -17.32
N GLY A 259 10.94 35.94 -17.92
CA GLY A 259 10.79 36.80 -19.09
C GLY A 259 9.32 37.21 -19.23
N SER A 260 9.00 38.39 -18.72
CA SER A 260 7.71 39.06 -18.83
C SER A 260 7.44 39.58 -20.24
N GLY A 261 6.19 39.57 -20.69
CA GLY A 261 5.73 40.54 -21.69
C GLY A 261 4.50 40.17 -22.51
N GLY A 262 3.36 40.79 -22.18
CA GLY A 262 2.49 41.47 -23.15
C GLY A 262 1.45 40.61 -23.90
N GLY A 263 0.17 40.92 -23.70
CA GLY A 263 -0.95 40.19 -24.28
C GLY A 263 -1.42 40.67 -25.66
N GLY A 264 -2.45 39.98 -26.16
CA GLY A 264 -3.17 40.31 -27.40
C GLY A 264 -4.16 39.19 -27.73
N GLY A 265 -5.45 39.43 -27.55
CA GLY A 265 -6.51 38.43 -27.66
C GLY A 265 -6.96 38.10 -29.08
N GLY A 266 -7.65 36.96 -29.21
CA GLY A 266 -8.37 36.54 -30.41
C GLY A 266 -8.84 35.09 -30.29
N ALA A 267 -10.16 34.90 -30.33
CA ALA A 267 -10.89 33.70 -29.93
C ALA A 267 -10.69 32.45 -30.81
N ALA A 268 -10.63 31.27 -30.16
CA ALA A 268 -11.22 30.01 -30.65
C ALA A 268 -11.28 28.99 -29.50
N ALA A 269 -12.46 28.41 -29.28
CA ALA A 269 -12.79 27.48 -28.22
C ALA A 269 -12.31 26.04 -28.52
N ALA A 270 -11.72 25.35 -27.52
CA ALA A 270 -11.91 23.92 -27.24
C ALA A 270 -11.02 23.44 -26.07
N LEU A 271 -11.67 23.00 -24.98
CA LEU A 271 -11.26 21.94 -24.07
C LEU A 271 -9.84 21.96 -23.50
N ASP A 272 -9.62 22.81 -22.50
CA ASP A 272 -8.49 22.70 -21.57
C ASP A 272 -9.04 22.59 -20.14
N ALA A 273 -9.22 21.35 -19.67
CA ALA A 273 -9.50 21.04 -18.28
C ALA A 273 -8.18 20.63 -17.61
N SER A 274 -7.25 21.58 -17.50
CA SER A 274 -6.18 21.52 -16.50
C SER A 274 -6.78 21.85 -15.14
N ALA A 275 -7.52 20.88 -14.57
CA ALA A 275 -7.92 20.94 -13.18
C ALA A 275 -6.65 20.79 -12.33
N GLY A 276 -6.05 21.92 -11.98
CA GLY A 276 -5.28 22.01 -10.76
C GLY A 276 -6.19 21.49 -9.64
N VAL A 277 -5.84 20.35 -9.08
CA VAL A 277 -6.50 19.83 -7.88
C VAL A 277 -6.29 20.90 -6.82
N ALA A 278 -7.35 21.64 -6.49
CA ALA A 278 -7.33 22.56 -5.37
C ALA A 278 -6.82 21.79 -4.14
N PRO A 279 -5.95 22.39 -3.30
CA PRO A 279 -5.55 21.75 -2.05
C PRO A 279 -6.83 21.33 -1.31
N ALA A 280 -6.88 20.05 -0.89
CA ALA A 280 -8.05 19.53 -0.23
C ALA A 280 -8.42 20.45 0.95
N PRO A 281 -9.69 20.86 1.10
CA PRO A 281 -10.11 21.63 2.27
C PRO A 281 -9.75 20.81 3.52
N SER A 282 -9.17 21.46 4.54
CA SER A 282 -8.83 20.78 5.78
C SER A 282 -10.09 20.14 6.36
N LEU A 283 -10.00 18.87 6.77
CA LEU A 283 -11.10 18.18 7.45
C LEU A 283 -11.20 18.54 8.94
N ASP A 284 -10.31 19.42 9.43
CA ASP A 284 -10.21 19.78 10.84
C ASP A 284 -11.52 20.32 11.42
N TRP A 285 -12.28 21.09 10.63
CA TRP A 285 -13.57 21.63 11.05
C TRP A 285 -14.61 20.55 11.43
N CYS A 286 -14.51 19.34 10.87
CA CYS A 286 -15.42 18.23 11.19
C CYS A 286 -15.19 17.66 12.60
N PHE A 287 -14.01 17.91 13.18
CA PHE A 287 -13.62 17.38 14.48
C PHE A 287 -13.81 18.39 15.62
N GLU A 288 -13.92 19.67 15.29
CA GLU A 288 -14.17 20.73 16.25
C GLU A 288 -15.65 20.83 16.65
N ALA A 289 -15.92 21.47 17.80
CA ALA A 289 -17.28 21.74 18.23
C ALA A 289 -17.96 22.68 17.23
N GLY A 290 -19.16 22.32 16.79
CA GLY A 290 -19.92 23.16 15.87
C GLY A 290 -20.35 24.47 16.54
N PRO A 291 -20.70 25.51 15.76
CA PRO A 291 -21.20 26.77 16.32
C PRO A 291 -22.52 26.62 17.08
N SER A 292 -23.25 25.51 16.86
CA SER A 292 -24.46 25.13 17.59
C SER A 292 -24.20 24.24 18.79
N ASP A 293 -22.97 23.75 18.99
CA ASP A 293 -22.64 22.91 20.14
C ASP A 293 -22.46 23.79 21.39
N PRO A 294 -23.02 23.39 22.55
CA PRO A 294 -22.79 24.10 23.80
C PRO A 294 -21.30 24.08 24.17
N PRO A 295 -20.77 25.13 24.81
CA PRO A 295 -19.40 25.12 25.31
C PRO A 295 -19.25 24.03 26.39
N GLU A 296 -18.08 23.40 26.47
CA GLU A 296 -17.82 22.29 27.41
C GLU A 296 -18.09 22.67 28.87
N ALA A 297 -17.96 23.96 29.22
CA ALA A 297 -18.29 24.48 30.55
C ALA A 297 -19.76 24.30 30.96
N ASP A 298 -20.68 24.16 30.01
CA ASP A 298 -22.11 23.97 30.26
C ASP A 298 -22.49 22.50 30.45
N TYR A 299 -21.53 21.57 30.27
CA TYR A 299 -21.76 20.15 30.40
C TYR A 299 -21.84 19.74 31.87
N ALA A 300 -22.90 19.01 32.22
CA ALA A 300 -22.97 18.31 33.50
C ALA A 300 -22.00 17.13 33.48
N VAL A 301 -21.03 17.10 34.39
CA VAL A 301 -20.09 15.98 34.51
C VAL A 301 -20.72 14.87 35.35
N VAL A 302 -20.89 13.70 34.75
CA VAL A 302 -21.48 12.52 35.39
C VAL A 302 -20.45 11.40 35.41
N ARG A 303 -20.15 10.89 36.61
CA ARG A 303 -19.23 9.76 36.80
C ARG A 303 -20.01 8.48 37.08
N CYS A 304 -19.72 7.42 36.35
CA CYS A 304 -20.26 6.09 36.59
C CYS A 304 -19.25 5.28 37.44
N TYR A 305 -19.75 4.40 38.32
CA TYR A 305 -18.88 3.73 39.32
C TYR A 305 -19.11 2.21 39.42
N THR A 306 -20.15 1.67 38.79
CA THR A 306 -20.50 0.26 38.96
C THR A 306 -19.88 -0.66 37.91
N GLY A 307 -19.31 -0.11 36.84
CA GLY A 307 -18.86 -0.87 35.67
C GLY A 307 -19.98 -1.64 34.97
N LYS A 308 -21.26 -1.29 35.19
CA LYS A 308 -22.40 -1.95 34.56
C LYS A 308 -23.00 -1.11 33.44
N LEU A 309 -23.24 -1.71 32.28
CA LEU A 309 -23.91 -1.06 31.15
C LEU A 309 -25.31 -0.55 31.52
N GLN A 310 -26.03 -1.26 32.38
CA GLN A 310 -27.34 -0.83 32.88
C GLN A 310 -27.27 0.51 33.63
N GLU A 311 -26.24 0.75 34.46
CA GLU A 311 -26.08 2.05 35.14
C GLU A 311 -25.89 3.19 34.12
N LEU A 312 -25.07 2.95 33.09
CA LEU A 312 -24.86 3.92 32.03
C LEU A 312 -26.17 4.20 31.28
N SER A 313 -26.93 3.17 30.93
CA SER A 313 -28.24 3.29 30.29
C SER A 313 -29.24 4.08 31.14
N ASP A 314 -29.34 3.76 32.44
CA ASP A 314 -30.28 4.42 33.36
C ASP A 314 -29.92 5.90 33.53
N ARG A 315 -28.63 6.23 33.63
CA ARG A 315 -28.17 7.62 33.73
C ARG A 315 -28.37 8.39 32.44
N LEU A 316 -28.13 7.77 31.28
CA LEU A 316 -28.41 8.38 29.97
C LEU A 316 -29.89 8.76 29.85
N ALA A 317 -30.80 7.88 30.26
CA ALA A 317 -32.25 8.14 30.24
C ALA A 317 -32.66 9.34 31.13
N LEU A 318 -31.90 9.63 32.18
CA LEU A 318 -32.13 10.74 33.10
C LEU A 318 -31.48 12.06 32.66
N THR A 319 -30.70 12.07 31.58
CA THR A 319 -30.03 13.30 31.10
C THR A 319 -31.03 14.27 30.46
N VAL A 320 -31.05 15.50 30.97
CA VAL A 320 -31.89 16.60 30.46
C VAL A 320 -31.05 17.75 29.91
N ARG A 321 -29.77 17.83 30.29
CA ARG A 321 -28.80 18.85 29.87
C ARG A 321 -27.64 18.18 29.10
N PRO A 322 -26.84 18.94 28.33
CA PRO A 322 -25.57 18.46 27.79
C PRO A 322 -24.75 17.81 28.91
N THR A 323 -24.29 16.58 28.68
CA THR A 323 -23.73 15.75 29.75
C THR A 323 -22.43 15.11 29.28
N LEU A 324 -21.38 15.25 30.09
CA LEU A 324 -20.10 14.58 29.94
C LEU A 324 -20.06 13.39 30.88
N PHE A 325 -20.08 12.18 30.34
CA PHE A 325 -19.87 10.95 31.08
C PHE A 325 -18.39 10.61 31.13
N GLU A 326 -17.82 10.70 32.33
CA GLU A 326 -16.44 10.30 32.59
C GLU A 326 -16.43 8.87 33.11
N LEU A 327 -15.99 7.94 32.26
CA LEU A 327 -16.00 6.50 32.51
C LEU A 327 -14.77 6.02 33.31
N GLY A 328 -13.81 6.91 33.61
CA GLY A 328 -12.71 6.64 34.54
C GLY A 328 -11.70 5.55 34.11
N GLY A 329 -11.73 5.13 32.85
CA GLY A 329 -10.94 4.01 32.32
C GLY A 329 -11.54 2.64 32.63
N GLU A 330 -12.74 2.57 33.20
CA GLU A 330 -13.40 1.32 33.54
C GLU A 330 -14.04 0.65 32.32
N THR A 331 -14.22 -0.66 32.41
CA THR A 331 -14.95 -1.46 31.42
C THR A 331 -16.38 -1.67 31.91
N PHE A 332 -17.34 -1.18 31.13
CA PHE A 332 -18.77 -1.34 31.36
C PHE A 332 -19.28 -2.57 30.63
N SER A 333 -19.90 -3.51 31.36
CA SER A 333 -20.48 -4.74 30.79
C SER A 333 -21.84 -5.06 31.39
N GLY A 334 -22.53 -6.05 30.82
CA GLY A 334 -23.80 -6.57 31.32
C GLY A 334 -24.98 -6.37 30.37
N ASP A 335 -26.15 -6.73 30.87
CA ASP A 335 -27.37 -6.80 30.06
C ASP A 335 -27.95 -5.40 29.80
N LEU A 336 -28.52 -5.22 28.61
CA LEU A 336 -29.12 -3.98 28.14
C LEU A 336 -30.62 -4.23 27.87
N PRO A 337 -31.46 -3.20 28.02
CA PRO A 337 -32.89 -3.33 27.78
C PRO A 337 -33.19 -3.61 26.30
N LEU A 338 -34.24 -4.39 26.04
CA LEU A 338 -34.79 -4.55 24.69
C LEU A 338 -35.60 -3.30 24.34
N LEU A 339 -35.36 -2.77 23.14
CA LEU A 339 -36.24 -1.75 22.57
C LEU A 339 -37.46 -2.45 21.98
N ASP A 340 -38.65 -2.16 22.49
CA ASP A 340 -39.91 -2.64 21.90
C ASP A 340 -40.03 -2.06 20.48
N ALA A 341 -40.01 -2.95 19.47
CA ALA A 341 -40.40 -2.58 18.12
C ALA A 341 -41.90 -2.23 18.16
N ALA A 342 -42.26 -0.97 17.90
CA ALA A 342 -43.65 -0.60 17.72
C ALA A 342 -44.28 -1.53 16.65
N PRO A 343 -45.46 -2.14 16.91
CA PRO A 343 -46.08 -3.04 15.94
C PRO A 343 -46.40 -2.27 14.66
N PRO A 344 -46.22 -2.87 13.47
CA PRO A 344 -46.60 -2.23 12.22
C PRO A 344 -48.10 -1.91 12.24
N PRO A 345 -48.53 -0.75 11.69
CA PRO A 345 -49.95 -0.41 11.63
C PRO A 345 -50.70 -1.52 10.87
N PRO A 346 -51.94 -1.86 11.28
CA PRO A 346 -52.69 -2.95 10.67
C PRO A 346 -52.90 -2.68 9.17
N PRO A 347 -52.86 -3.71 8.31
CA PRO A 347 -52.99 -3.54 6.88
C PRO A 347 -54.37 -2.98 6.54
N LEU A 348 -54.39 -1.82 5.88
CA LEU A 348 -55.61 -1.29 5.26
C LEU A 348 -56.06 -2.24 4.13
N PRO A 349 -57.37 -2.46 3.95
CA PRO A 349 -57.89 -3.43 2.99
C PRO A 349 -57.57 -3.04 1.54
N SER A 350 -57.14 -4.04 0.78
CA SER A 350 -56.67 -3.97 -0.61
C SER A 350 -57.77 -3.60 -1.61
N SER A 351 -57.45 -2.68 -2.54
CA SER A 351 -58.13 -2.57 -3.84
C SER A 351 -57.23 -3.15 -4.95
N PRO A 352 -57.78 -3.88 -5.93
CA PRO A 352 -57.00 -4.61 -6.92
C PRO A 352 -56.80 -3.75 -8.16
N LEU A 353 -55.56 -3.41 -8.51
CA LEU A 353 -55.12 -3.18 -9.90
C LEU A 353 -53.61 -2.94 -9.96
N ALA A 354 -52.99 -3.56 -10.97
CA ALA A 354 -51.57 -3.53 -11.38
C ALA A 354 -50.60 -4.50 -10.68
N GLN A 355 -50.58 -5.74 -11.18
CA GLN A 355 -49.44 -6.66 -11.08
C GLN A 355 -48.42 -6.31 -12.19
N ALA A 356 -47.19 -5.98 -11.80
CA ALA A 356 -46.00 -5.89 -12.66
C ALA A 356 -44.82 -6.59 -11.91
N PRO A 357 -43.83 -7.15 -12.62
CA PRO A 357 -43.06 -8.29 -12.13
C PRO A 357 -42.06 -7.92 -11.03
N ALA A 358 -42.09 -8.72 -9.96
CA ALA A 358 -41.25 -8.63 -8.78
C ALA A 358 -39.81 -9.09 -9.08
N ALA A 359 -38.86 -8.16 -9.07
CA ALA A 359 -37.43 -8.45 -8.95
C ALA A 359 -36.56 -7.22 -8.55
N VAL A 360 -37.05 -6.24 -7.77
CA VAL A 360 -36.20 -5.14 -7.21
C VAL A 360 -36.77 -4.57 -5.89
N ALA A 361 -37.35 -5.40 -5.01
CA ALA A 361 -37.93 -4.93 -3.76
C ALA A 361 -37.47 -5.81 -2.59
N GLY A 362 -36.42 -5.37 -1.90
CA GLY A 362 -35.83 -6.10 -0.77
C GLY A 362 -34.69 -5.34 -0.09
N ALA A 363 -34.83 -4.03 0.10
CA ALA A 363 -33.99 -3.24 1.00
C ALA A 363 -34.87 -2.19 1.67
N ALA A 364 -35.46 -2.57 2.79
CA ALA A 364 -36.31 -1.73 3.61
C ALA A 364 -35.52 -0.54 4.19
N GLY A 365 -36.20 0.60 4.28
CA GLY A 365 -35.66 1.92 4.64
C GLY A 365 -35.41 2.16 6.13
N ASP A 366 -35.18 1.14 6.95
CA ASP A 366 -34.88 1.33 8.37
C ASP A 366 -33.48 0.77 8.69
N ALA A 367 -32.67 1.54 9.41
CA ALA A 367 -31.51 0.98 10.13
C ALA A 367 -32.03 -0.20 10.95
N GLY A 368 -31.55 -1.42 10.65
CA GLY A 368 -32.22 -2.70 10.90
C GLY A 368 -32.85 -2.85 12.29
N ALA A 369 -33.79 -3.79 12.42
CA ALA A 369 -34.48 -4.06 13.68
C ALA A 369 -33.48 -4.15 14.85
N PRO A 370 -33.80 -3.56 16.02
CA PRO A 370 -32.88 -3.51 17.16
C PRO A 370 -32.39 -4.91 17.51
N ALA A 371 -31.13 -4.99 17.96
CA ALA A 371 -30.52 -6.25 18.30
C ALA A 371 -31.33 -6.99 19.37
N ALA A 372 -31.55 -8.29 19.14
CA ALA A 372 -32.41 -9.11 19.99
C ALA A 372 -31.89 -9.30 21.43
N GLY A 373 -30.65 -8.90 21.72
CA GLY A 373 -30.01 -9.00 23.04
C GLY A 373 -29.95 -7.70 23.84
N GLY A 374 -30.54 -6.62 23.30
CA GLY A 374 -30.63 -5.31 23.96
C GLY A 374 -29.84 -4.22 23.25
N THR A 375 -30.21 -2.96 23.52
CA THR A 375 -29.62 -1.79 22.85
C THR A 375 -29.23 -0.73 23.88
N LEU A 376 -27.98 -0.26 23.81
CA LEU A 376 -27.57 0.96 24.51
C LEU A 376 -27.92 2.14 23.61
N LEU A 377 -28.95 2.90 24.00
CA LEU A 377 -29.48 3.99 23.21
C LEU A 377 -28.91 5.34 23.65
N LEU A 378 -28.25 6.05 22.74
CA LEU A 378 -27.91 7.46 22.88
C LEU A 378 -28.87 8.29 22.02
N ASP A 379 -30.03 8.63 22.56
CA ASP A 379 -31.06 9.45 21.90
C ASP A 379 -30.92 10.95 22.22
N ARG A 380 -30.37 11.30 23.39
CA ARG A 380 -30.23 12.68 23.83
C ARG A 380 -29.11 13.41 23.10
N PRO A 381 -29.33 14.68 22.73
CA PRO A 381 -28.30 15.47 22.06
C PRO A 381 -27.20 15.89 23.04
N HIS A 382 -26.01 16.17 22.49
CA HIS A 382 -24.85 16.71 23.22
C HIS A 382 -24.39 15.82 24.39
N VAL A 383 -24.40 14.50 24.19
CA VAL A 383 -23.83 13.54 25.13
C VAL A 383 -22.38 13.25 24.74
N THR A 384 -21.46 13.40 25.68
CA THR A 384 -20.05 13.01 25.49
C THR A 384 -19.72 11.83 26.38
N LEU A 385 -19.24 10.72 25.80
CA LEU A 385 -18.65 9.60 26.55
C LEU A 385 -17.13 9.71 26.47
N ARG A 386 -16.45 9.65 27.61
CA ARG A 386 -15.00 9.86 27.68
C ARG A 386 -14.29 8.84 28.56
N ASN A 387 -13.12 8.38 28.09
CA ASN A 387 -12.16 7.55 28.83
C ASN A 387 -12.76 6.28 29.42
N GLY A 388 -13.07 5.27 28.61
CA GLY A 388 -13.57 3.99 29.14
C GLY A 388 -13.80 2.95 28.06
N ALA A 389 -14.26 1.77 28.48
CA ALA A 389 -14.59 0.67 27.57
C ALA A 389 -16.05 0.23 27.71
N LEU A 390 -16.71 -0.07 26.60
CA LEU A 390 -18.03 -0.67 26.53
C LEU A 390 -17.85 -2.09 25.99
N LEU A 391 -18.11 -3.10 26.83
CA LEU A 391 -18.09 -4.51 26.46
C LEU A 391 -19.53 -4.98 26.22
N LEU A 392 -19.88 -5.11 24.94
CA LEU A 392 -21.19 -5.55 24.47
C LEU A 392 -21.19 -7.07 24.27
N ARG A 393 -22.31 -7.74 24.56
CA ARG A 393 -22.51 -9.12 24.08
C ARG A 393 -22.67 -9.14 22.56
N ALA A 394 -22.50 -10.31 21.94
CA ALA A 394 -22.60 -10.48 20.50
C ALA A 394 -24.00 -10.17 19.92
N ASP A 395 -25.03 -10.15 20.76
CA ASP A 395 -26.42 -9.86 20.45
C ASP A 395 -26.88 -8.46 20.90
N GLN A 396 -25.98 -7.66 21.48
CA GLN A 396 -26.22 -6.29 21.88
C GLN A 396 -25.67 -5.29 20.87
N GLU A 397 -26.28 -4.10 20.80
CA GLU A 397 -25.81 -3.01 19.94
C GLU A 397 -25.76 -1.67 20.67
N LEU A 398 -24.88 -0.79 20.21
CA LEU A 398 -24.85 0.64 20.54
C LEU A 398 -25.57 1.41 19.43
N ARG A 399 -26.71 2.05 19.74
CA ARG A 399 -27.48 2.83 18.77
C ARG A 399 -27.43 4.31 19.14
N ILE A 400 -27.02 5.15 18.20
CA ILE A 400 -26.93 6.61 18.40
C ILE A 400 -27.95 7.29 17.49
N LEU A 401 -28.90 7.99 18.13
CA LEU A 401 -29.95 8.80 17.50
C LEU A 401 -29.83 10.29 17.86
N GLY A 402 -29.09 10.63 18.92
CA GLY A 402 -28.91 12.00 19.40
C GLY A 402 -27.84 12.76 18.62
N ALA A 403 -28.12 14.01 18.25
CA ALA A 403 -27.18 14.89 17.57
C ALA A 403 -26.07 15.40 18.51
N GLY A 404 -24.87 15.67 17.99
CA GLY A 404 -23.78 16.25 18.77
C GLY A 404 -23.18 15.28 19.79
N VAL A 405 -23.32 13.97 19.54
CA VAL A 405 -22.72 12.93 20.40
C VAL A 405 -21.22 12.83 20.10
N VAL A 406 -20.42 12.79 21.17
CA VAL A 406 -18.96 12.69 21.08
C VAL A 406 -18.50 11.45 21.86
N LEU A 407 -17.70 10.61 21.22
CA LEU A 407 -16.96 9.52 21.86
C LEU A 407 -15.48 9.91 21.85
N ASP A 408 -14.86 10.07 23.00
CA ASP A 408 -13.44 10.44 23.11
C ASP A 408 -12.67 9.44 23.99
N CYS A 409 -11.65 8.79 23.42
CA CYS A 409 -10.89 7.73 24.08
C CYS A 409 -11.80 6.60 24.61
N VAL A 410 -12.79 6.19 23.80
CA VAL A 410 -13.73 5.12 24.14
C VAL A 410 -13.39 3.86 23.33
N THR A 411 -13.31 2.73 24.02
CA THR A 411 -13.20 1.42 23.39
C THR A 411 -14.56 0.73 23.38
N VAL A 412 -15.09 0.36 22.21
CA VAL A 412 -16.29 -0.47 22.10
C VAL A 412 -15.87 -1.84 21.57
N MET A 413 -16.17 -2.88 22.32
CA MET A 413 -15.79 -4.25 21.98
C MET A 413 -16.96 -5.20 22.16
N THR A 414 -17.11 -6.18 21.27
CA THR A 414 -18.03 -7.29 21.52
C THR A 414 -17.33 -8.46 22.20
N GLU A 415 -18.06 -9.26 22.98
CA GLU A 415 -17.50 -10.44 23.60
C GLU A 415 -16.97 -11.43 22.54
N PRO A 416 -15.74 -11.94 22.68
CA PRO A 416 -15.24 -12.98 21.80
C PRO A 416 -16.07 -14.23 21.99
N ARG A 417 -16.60 -14.81 20.90
CA ARG A 417 -17.30 -16.10 20.94
C ARG A 417 -16.43 -17.14 21.64
N GLN A 418 -16.79 -17.55 22.86
CA GLN A 418 -16.21 -18.73 23.50
C GLN A 418 -16.54 -19.94 22.63
N GLY A 419 -15.52 -20.75 22.32
CA GLY A 419 -15.56 -21.79 21.29
C GLY A 419 -16.79 -22.70 21.36
N GLY A 420 -17.77 -22.45 20.49
CA GLY A 420 -18.73 -23.42 20.00
C GLY A 420 -18.23 -24.01 18.68
N PRO A 421 -18.63 -25.25 18.32
CA PRO A 421 -18.15 -25.91 17.11
C PRO A 421 -18.37 -25.00 15.90
N ARG A 422 -17.35 -24.88 15.03
CA ARG A 422 -17.45 -24.20 13.73
C ARG A 422 -18.74 -24.67 13.07
N GLY A 423 -19.73 -23.77 13.03
CA GLY A 423 -21.02 -24.02 12.39
C GLY A 423 -20.75 -24.52 10.98
N VAL A 424 -21.34 -25.67 10.69
CA VAL A 424 -21.26 -26.42 9.44
C VAL A 424 -21.28 -25.45 8.26
N ALA A 425 -20.29 -25.58 7.38
CA ALA A 425 -20.34 -24.99 6.05
C ALA A 425 -21.67 -25.40 5.40
N LEU A 426 -22.64 -24.49 5.37
CA LEU A 426 -23.88 -24.69 4.64
C LEU A 426 -23.54 -24.69 3.16
N GLY A 427 -23.41 -25.90 2.62
CA GLY A 427 -23.65 -26.28 1.24
C GLY A 427 -23.17 -25.31 0.16
N GLY A 428 -22.01 -25.62 -0.41
CA GLY A 428 -21.73 -25.28 -1.80
C GLY A 428 -22.77 -25.93 -2.71
N GLY A 429 -23.87 -25.21 -2.96
CA GLY A 429 -24.83 -25.53 -4.02
C GLY A 429 -24.27 -25.09 -5.35
N GLY A 430 -23.64 -26.02 -6.06
CA GLY A 430 -23.28 -25.83 -7.46
C GLY A 430 -24.52 -25.63 -8.31
N GLY A 431 -24.60 -24.47 -8.97
CA GLY A 431 -25.52 -24.19 -10.07
C GLY A 431 -24.74 -23.55 -11.20
N GLY A 432 -24.44 -24.34 -12.24
CA GLY A 432 -23.80 -23.84 -13.45
C GLY A 432 -24.70 -22.90 -14.23
N GLY A 433 -24.14 -21.80 -14.70
CA GLY A 433 -24.77 -20.86 -15.63
C GLY A 433 -23.72 -19.85 -16.10
N GLY A 434 -23.27 -19.99 -17.34
CA GLY A 434 -22.32 -19.07 -17.96
C GLY A 434 -22.95 -17.71 -18.27
N GLY A 435 -22.14 -16.65 -18.14
CA GLY A 435 -22.49 -15.28 -18.52
C GLY A 435 -21.87 -14.26 -17.56
N GLY A 436 -21.00 -13.39 -18.08
CA GLY A 436 -20.28 -12.39 -17.29
C GLY A 436 -21.20 -11.42 -16.56
N GLY A 437 -21.02 -11.31 -15.25
CA GLY A 437 -21.70 -10.38 -14.35
C GLY A 437 -20.96 -10.39 -13.02
N GLY A 438 -20.79 -9.21 -12.40
CA GLY A 438 -20.04 -9.03 -11.16
C GLY A 438 -20.40 -10.06 -10.10
N ARG A 439 -19.40 -10.76 -9.59
CA ARG A 439 -19.57 -11.66 -8.44
C ARG A 439 -19.88 -10.81 -7.22
N VAL A 440 -21.15 -10.69 -6.84
CA VAL A 440 -21.52 -10.40 -5.45
C VAL A 440 -21.08 -11.61 -4.65
N PHE A 441 -19.89 -11.54 -4.05
CA PHE A 441 -19.40 -12.59 -3.16
C PHE A 441 -20.36 -12.68 -1.98
N GLY A 442 -21.03 -13.82 -1.83
CA GLY A 442 -21.90 -14.10 -0.69
C GLY A 442 -21.11 -13.91 0.61
N ALA A 443 -21.51 -12.93 1.40
CA ALA A 443 -20.80 -12.52 2.59
C ALA A 443 -20.79 -13.65 3.64
N PRO A 444 -19.63 -14.00 4.23
CA PRO A 444 -19.55 -14.89 5.41
C PRO A 444 -20.06 -14.22 6.70
N TYR A 445 -20.67 -13.03 6.61
CA TYR A 445 -21.13 -12.19 7.71
C TYR A 445 -22.61 -11.81 7.53
N GLU A 446 -23.31 -11.59 8.64
CA GLU A 446 -24.72 -11.23 8.69
C GLU A 446 -24.93 -9.76 8.28
N SER A 447 -25.47 -9.56 7.07
CA SER A 447 -25.91 -8.24 6.61
C SER A 447 -27.17 -7.79 7.34
N GLY A 448 -27.15 -6.58 7.92
CA GLY A 448 -28.33 -5.98 8.59
C GLY A 448 -28.25 -5.91 10.11
N ARG A 449 -27.11 -6.24 10.71
CA ARG A 449 -26.78 -5.97 12.13
C ARG A 449 -25.44 -5.26 12.25
N ALA A 450 -25.29 -4.42 13.26
CA ALA A 450 -24.02 -3.76 13.56
C ALA A 450 -23.80 -3.61 15.06
N MET A 451 -22.54 -3.57 15.47
CA MET A 451 -22.13 -3.26 16.84
C MET A 451 -22.47 -1.80 17.18
N VAL A 452 -22.23 -0.88 16.24
CA VAL A 452 -22.57 0.54 16.35
C VAL A 452 -23.46 0.94 15.18
N VAL A 453 -24.67 1.41 15.48
CA VAL A 453 -25.67 1.85 14.50
C VAL A 453 -25.89 3.35 14.65
N LEU A 454 -25.69 4.08 13.56
CA LEU A 454 -26.00 5.50 13.40
C LEU A 454 -27.19 5.60 12.44
N ALA A 455 -28.33 6.00 12.97
CA ALA A 455 -29.58 6.05 12.21
C ALA A 455 -30.22 7.43 12.27
N GLY A 456 -30.59 7.96 11.10
CA GLY A 456 -31.19 9.28 10.96
C GLY A 456 -30.16 10.39 10.76
N ALA A 457 -30.64 11.63 10.62
CA ALA A 457 -29.80 12.81 10.38
C ALA A 457 -29.02 13.24 11.65
N VAL A 458 -28.09 12.38 12.05
CA VAL A 458 -27.34 12.46 13.30
C VAL A 458 -25.86 12.66 12.99
N GLY A 459 -25.21 13.60 13.67
CA GLY A 459 -23.77 13.81 13.61
C GLY A 459 -23.08 13.25 14.85
N VAL A 460 -22.15 12.30 14.66
CA VAL A 460 -21.32 11.72 15.72
C VAL A 460 -19.85 11.99 15.48
N ARG A 461 -19.12 12.41 16.52
CA ARG A 461 -17.66 12.55 16.50
C ARG A 461 -17.04 11.44 17.35
N MET A 462 -16.10 10.71 16.77
CA MET A 462 -15.32 9.67 17.44
C MET A 462 -13.84 10.06 17.38
N LEU A 463 -13.23 10.27 18.54
CA LEU A 463 -11.86 10.74 18.68
C LEU A 463 -11.08 9.68 19.47
N ARG A 464 -10.01 9.13 18.89
CA ARG A 464 -9.12 8.16 19.55
C ARG A 464 -9.85 6.91 20.06
N CYS A 465 -10.89 6.48 19.33
CA CYS A 465 -11.71 5.35 19.72
C CYS A 465 -11.21 4.03 19.12
N GLN A 466 -11.47 2.93 19.82
CA GLN A 466 -11.18 1.57 19.34
C GLN A 466 -12.47 0.77 19.24
N LEU A 467 -12.83 0.32 18.04
CA LEU A 467 -14.01 -0.49 17.75
C LEU A 467 -13.55 -1.89 17.35
N THR A 468 -13.75 -2.88 18.23
CA THR A 468 -13.36 -4.28 17.94
C THR A 468 -14.59 -5.19 17.98
N ASN A 469 -15.07 -5.58 16.81
CA ASN A 469 -16.20 -6.49 16.70
C ASN A 469 -15.74 -7.93 16.45
N HIS A 470 -15.91 -8.80 17.43
CA HIS A 470 -15.68 -10.24 17.32
C HIS A 470 -16.87 -11.03 16.74
N GLY A 471 -18.03 -10.40 16.58
CA GLY A 471 -19.24 -11.00 16.01
C GLY A 471 -19.22 -11.05 14.47
N PRO A 472 -20.13 -11.84 13.86
CA PRO A 472 -20.22 -12.01 12.42
C PRO A 472 -20.97 -10.85 11.73
N HIS A 473 -20.99 -9.66 12.30
CA HIS A 473 -21.80 -8.52 11.83
C HIS A 473 -20.93 -7.26 11.69
N LEU A 474 -21.52 -6.12 11.32
CA LEU A 474 -20.77 -4.89 11.03
C LEU A 474 -20.19 -4.26 12.30
N ALA A 475 -19.03 -3.60 12.28
CA ALA A 475 -18.66 -2.74 13.40
C ALA A 475 -19.45 -1.43 13.40
N LEU A 476 -19.56 -0.77 12.25
CA LEU A 476 -20.19 0.54 12.12
C LEU A 476 -21.18 0.56 10.95
N TRP A 477 -22.39 1.02 11.21
CA TRP A 477 -23.42 1.20 10.19
C TRP A 477 -23.98 2.62 10.24
N LEU A 478 -23.85 3.35 9.13
CA LEU A 478 -24.47 4.66 8.91
C LEU A 478 -25.64 4.52 7.92
N ALA A 479 -26.82 4.99 8.30
CA ALA A 479 -28.00 5.01 7.44
C ALA A 479 -28.91 6.22 7.73
N GLY A 480 -29.79 6.55 6.79
CA GLY A 480 -30.82 7.58 6.98
C GLY A 480 -30.29 9.02 7.11
N GLY A 481 -29.17 9.35 6.46
CA GLY A 481 -28.56 10.68 6.50
C GLY A 481 -27.55 10.90 7.63
N ALA A 482 -27.09 9.81 8.26
CA ALA A 482 -26.17 9.88 9.38
C ALA A 482 -24.77 10.34 8.95
N THR A 483 -24.15 11.19 9.77
CA THR A 483 -22.77 11.66 9.61
C THR A 483 -21.90 11.18 10.75
N ALA A 484 -20.76 10.58 10.43
CA ALA A 484 -19.76 10.19 11.42
C ALA A 484 -18.40 10.79 11.07
N ALA A 485 -17.75 11.42 12.04
CA ALA A 485 -16.39 11.93 11.94
C ALA A 485 -15.47 11.11 12.86
N LEU A 486 -14.54 10.35 12.27
CA LEU A 486 -13.58 9.52 13.00
C LEU A 486 -12.18 10.14 12.91
N ARG A 487 -11.50 10.31 14.04
CA ARG A 487 -10.12 10.80 14.08
C ARG A 487 -9.28 9.92 14.99
N ASP A 488 -8.13 9.48 14.49
CA ASP A 488 -7.19 8.63 15.25
C ASP A 488 -7.87 7.36 15.79
N CYS A 489 -8.85 6.82 15.06
CA CYS A 489 -9.63 5.67 15.48
C CYS A 489 -9.08 4.35 14.91
N GLN A 490 -9.47 3.24 15.52
CA GLN A 490 -9.18 1.91 15.02
C GLN A 490 -10.46 1.06 14.95
N VAL A 491 -10.74 0.44 13.81
CA VAL A 491 -11.91 -0.42 13.57
C VAL A 491 -11.46 -1.79 13.09
N GLN A 492 -11.86 -2.85 13.81
CA GLN A 492 -11.49 -4.22 13.51
C GLN A 492 -12.68 -5.17 13.58
N CYS A 493 -12.79 -6.08 12.62
CA CYS A 493 -13.91 -7.03 12.54
C CYS A 493 -13.47 -8.43 12.07
N PRO A 494 -12.80 -9.25 12.90
CA PRO A 494 -12.23 -10.52 12.44
C PRO A 494 -13.23 -11.53 11.84
N GLN A 495 -14.53 -11.40 12.14
CA GLN A 495 -15.60 -12.27 11.62
C GLN A 495 -16.65 -11.50 10.81
N GLY A 496 -16.53 -10.18 10.70
CA GLY A 496 -17.53 -9.29 10.11
C GLY A 496 -16.93 -8.28 9.14
N ALA A 497 -17.68 -7.22 8.84
CA ALA A 497 -17.26 -6.11 7.98
C ALA A 497 -17.07 -4.82 8.80
N GLY A 498 -16.20 -3.93 8.33
CA GLY A 498 -15.76 -2.75 9.08
C GLY A 498 -16.85 -1.68 9.20
N ALA A 499 -16.92 -0.78 8.23
CA ALA A 499 -17.91 0.28 8.17
C ALA A 499 -18.79 0.15 6.93
N TRP A 500 -20.10 0.29 7.09
CA TRP A 500 -21.06 0.37 5.98
C TRP A 500 -21.83 1.67 6.03
N VAL A 501 -21.71 2.47 4.98
CA VAL A 501 -22.43 3.73 4.79
C VAL A 501 -23.46 3.53 3.69
N ARG A 502 -24.73 3.76 4.02
CA ARG A 502 -25.85 3.58 3.11
C ARG A 502 -26.71 4.84 3.06
N ASP A 503 -27.39 5.02 1.93
CA ASP A 503 -28.37 6.07 1.65
C ASP A 503 -27.74 7.43 1.33
N ALA A 504 -28.39 8.14 0.40
CA ALA A 504 -28.01 9.49 0.06
C ALA A 504 -28.09 10.40 1.28
N GLY A 505 -27.01 11.15 1.53
CA GLY A 505 -26.87 12.04 2.68
C GLY A 505 -26.07 11.45 3.84
N SER A 506 -25.99 10.11 3.96
CA SER A 506 -25.13 9.50 4.96
C SER A 506 -23.66 9.66 4.55
N THR A 507 -22.82 10.18 5.46
CA THR A 507 -21.42 10.49 5.15
C THR A 507 -20.47 10.05 6.27
N LEU A 508 -19.45 9.28 5.92
CA LEU A 508 -18.32 8.97 6.81
C LEU A 508 -17.13 9.86 6.48
N VAL A 509 -16.68 10.66 7.43
CA VAL A 509 -15.42 11.41 7.37
C VAL A 509 -14.43 10.74 8.31
N ALA A 510 -13.27 10.31 7.82
CA ALA A 510 -12.25 9.71 8.68
C ALA A 510 -10.88 10.32 8.42
N ALA A 511 -10.16 10.63 9.50
CA ALA A 511 -8.78 11.11 9.47
C ALA A 511 -7.90 10.21 10.34
N SER A 512 -6.71 9.86 9.86
CA SER A 512 -5.71 9.07 10.60
C SER A 512 -6.30 7.78 11.22
N THR A 513 -7.29 7.19 10.56
CA THR A 513 -8.08 6.07 11.09
C THR A 513 -7.68 4.76 10.41
N CYS A 514 -7.55 3.70 11.20
CA CYS A 514 -7.23 2.37 10.72
C CYS A 514 -8.49 1.51 10.68
N LEU A 515 -8.92 1.08 9.50
CA LEU A 515 -9.95 0.06 9.31
C LEU A 515 -9.26 -1.20 8.82
N GLY A 516 -9.34 -2.31 9.55
CA GLY A 516 -8.66 -3.51 9.08
C GLY A 516 -8.90 -4.77 9.86
N ARG A 517 -8.30 -5.88 9.39
CA ARG A 517 -8.55 -7.23 9.91
C ARG A 517 -10.04 -7.57 9.84
N CYS A 518 -10.65 -7.29 8.70
CA CYS A 518 -12.06 -7.55 8.46
C CYS A 518 -12.24 -8.83 7.63
N ALA A 519 -13.17 -9.70 8.05
CA ALA A 519 -13.56 -10.85 7.22
C ALA A 519 -14.32 -10.41 5.98
N GLY A 520 -15.09 -9.32 6.07
CA GLY A 520 -15.74 -8.62 4.96
C GLY A 520 -14.95 -7.38 4.50
N PRO A 521 -15.59 -6.47 3.73
CA PRO A 521 -14.96 -5.22 3.34
C PRO A 521 -14.61 -4.33 4.55
N CYS A 522 -13.48 -3.63 4.49
CA CYS A 522 -13.13 -2.64 5.53
C CYS A 522 -14.12 -1.46 5.48
N LEU A 523 -14.46 -1.00 4.27
CA LEU A 523 -15.41 0.07 4.03
C LEU A 523 -16.34 -0.33 2.88
N GLN A 524 -17.65 -0.23 3.09
CA GLN A 524 -18.68 -0.44 2.09
C GLN A 524 -19.54 0.82 1.96
N LEU A 525 -19.74 1.32 0.74
CA LEU A 525 -20.59 2.47 0.44
C LEU A 525 -21.67 2.04 -0.55
N GLU A 526 -22.94 2.25 -0.21
CA GLU A 526 -24.07 1.89 -1.06
C GLU A 526 -25.18 2.94 -1.06
N ALA A 527 -26.10 2.83 -2.02
CA ALA A 527 -27.29 3.66 -2.17
C ALA A 527 -27.03 5.19 -2.11
N GLY A 528 -25.91 5.65 -2.67
CA GLY A 528 -25.54 7.07 -2.71
C GLY A 528 -24.81 7.57 -1.46
N GLY A 529 -24.29 6.69 -0.60
CA GLY A 529 -23.49 7.04 0.55
C GLY A 529 -22.20 7.80 0.18
N GLY A 530 -21.77 8.71 1.06
CA GLY A 530 -20.55 9.48 0.91
C GLY A 530 -19.45 9.03 1.84
N CYS A 531 -18.19 9.10 1.40
CA CYS A 531 -17.05 8.95 2.30
C CYS A 531 -15.88 9.85 1.91
N GLN A 532 -15.24 10.43 2.93
CA GLN A 532 -14.01 11.20 2.82
C GLN A 532 -12.97 10.62 3.79
N LEU A 533 -11.82 10.21 3.26
CA LEU A 533 -10.72 9.63 4.02
C LEU A 533 -9.48 10.51 3.88
N ALA A 534 -8.77 10.78 4.97
CA ALA A 534 -7.49 11.49 4.95
C ALA A 534 -6.47 10.80 5.86
N GLY A 535 -5.36 10.32 5.28
CA GLY A 535 -4.32 9.62 6.04
C GLY A 535 -4.79 8.32 6.70
N CYS A 536 -5.84 7.69 6.17
CA CYS A 536 -6.41 6.46 6.72
C CYS A 536 -5.72 5.21 6.15
N SER A 537 -5.78 4.11 6.90
CA SER A 537 -5.27 2.80 6.45
C SER A 537 -6.40 1.78 6.39
N LEU A 538 -6.63 1.18 5.22
CA LEU A 538 -7.60 0.10 5.00
C LEU A 538 -6.81 -1.19 4.74
N VAL A 539 -6.72 -2.06 5.74
CA VAL A 539 -5.73 -3.15 5.73
C VAL A 539 -6.27 -4.53 6.11
N ASP A 540 -5.65 -5.58 5.57
CA ASP A 540 -5.88 -6.96 6.00
C ASP A 540 -7.33 -7.46 5.83
N SER A 541 -7.96 -7.17 4.68
CA SER A 541 -9.21 -7.79 4.24
C SER A 541 -8.94 -8.86 3.17
N GLU A 542 -8.22 -9.93 3.52
CA GLU A 542 -7.69 -10.89 2.54
C GLU A 542 -8.76 -11.50 1.61
N GLN A 543 -9.97 -11.69 2.11
CA GLN A 543 -11.07 -12.32 1.37
C GLN A 543 -11.99 -11.31 0.64
N HIS A 544 -11.81 -10.00 0.86
CA HIS A 544 -12.73 -8.95 0.40
C HIS A 544 -12.03 -7.65 0.00
N CYS A 545 -12.79 -6.67 -0.48
CA CYS A 545 -12.24 -5.38 -0.90
C CYS A 545 -11.84 -4.52 0.31
N GLY A 546 -10.82 -3.67 0.18
CA GLY A 546 -10.53 -2.63 1.17
C GLY A 546 -11.68 -1.63 1.22
N ALA A 547 -11.90 -0.92 0.11
CA ALA A 547 -13.09 -0.09 -0.09
C ALA A 547 -13.96 -0.66 -1.22
N LEU A 548 -15.21 -0.95 -0.92
CA LEU A 548 -16.24 -1.38 -1.86
C LEU A 548 -17.26 -0.24 -2.03
N VAL A 549 -17.37 0.34 -3.21
CA VAL A 549 -18.19 1.53 -3.47
C VAL A 549 -19.15 1.25 -4.61
N GLY A 550 -20.44 1.27 -4.31
CA GLY A 550 -21.51 0.89 -5.23
C GLY A 550 -22.64 1.91 -5.34
N SER A 551 -23.53 1.69 -6.31
CA SER A 551 -24.87 2.31 -6.35
C SER A 551 -24.85 3.85 -6.27
N GLY A 552 -24.05 4.50 -7.12
CA GLY A 552 -23.96 5.97 -7.18
C GLY A 552 -23.23 6.63 -6.00
N SER A 553 -22.62 5.85 -5.12
CA SER A 553 -21.87 6.34 -3.96
C SER A 553 -20.59 7.08 -4.36
N ARG A 554 -20.07 7.90 -3.43
CA ARG A 554 -18.88 8.74 -3.67
C ARG A 554 -17.82 8.49 -2.63
N LEU A 555 -16.61 8.19 -3.08
CA LEU A 555 -15.42 8.04 -2.23
C LEU A 555 -14.39 9.11 -2.61
N ARG A 556 -13.90 9.86 -1.64
CA ARG A 556 -12.68 10.67 -1.75
C ARG A 556 -11.67 10.18 -0.74
N ALA A 557 -10.47 9.83 -1.18
CA ALA A 557 -9.38 9.40 -0.31
C ALA A 557 -8.12 10.22 -0.59
N ASP A 558 -7.54 10.82 0.45
CA ASP A 558 -6.30 11.60 0.42
C ASP A 558 -5.25 10.90 1.27
N LYS A 559 -4.07 10.62 0.70
CA LYS A 559 -2.90 10.02 1.39
C LYS A 559 -3.25 8.76 2.19
N CYS A 560 -4.18 7.96 1.69
CA CYS A 560 -4.60 6.72 2.34
C CYS A 560 -3.77 5.53 1.86
N VAL A 561 -3.62 4.53 2.73
CA VAL A 561 -2.95 3.26 2.42
C VAL A 561 -3.99 2.15 2.37
N VAL A 562 -4.01 1.37 1.29
CA VAL A 562 -4.86 0.19 1.14
C VAL A 562 -3.99 -1.02 0.83
N SER A 563 -3.95 -2.00 1.73
CA SER A 563 -3.02 -3.13 1.59
C SER A 563 -3.52 -4.44 2.18
N GLY A 564 -3.09 -5.56 1.60
CA GLY A 564 -3.45 -6.89 2.11
C GLY A 564 -4.94 -7.23 1.93
N CYS A 565 -5.61 -6.55 0.99
CA CYS A 565 -7.00 -6.82 0.64
C CYS A 565 -7.09 -7.67 -0.64
N GLN A 566 -8.26 -8.23 -0.94
CA GLN A 566 -8.49 -8.89 -2.22
C GLN A 566 -8.34 -7.90 -3.39
N THR A 567 -9.15 -6.84 -3.38
CA THR A 567 -9.02 -5.67 -4.25
C THR A 567 -8.89 -4.44 -3.35
N GLY A 568 -8.02 -3.49 -3.67
CA GLY A 568 -7.83 -2.30 -2.83
C GLY A 568 -9.08 -1.43 -2.80
N VAL A 569 -9.42 -0.80 -3.94
CA VAL A 569 -10.64 -0.01 -4.12
C VAL A 569 -11.44 -0.58 -5.29
N ASN A 570 -12.71 -0.92 -5.07
CA ASN A 570 -13.61 -1.42 -6.10
C ASN A 570 -14.82 -0.50 -6.26
N LEU A 571 -15.00 0.08 -7.45
CA LEU A 571 -16.13 0.92 -7.83
C LEU A 571 -17.08 0.17 -8.78
N TYR A 572 -18.38 0.18 -8.49
CA TYR A 572 -19.42 -0.42 -9.32
C TYR A 572 -20.74 0.37 -9.27
N GLY A 573 -21.71 0.03 -10.12
CA GLY A 573 -23.06 0.59 -10.07
C GLY A 573 -23.13 2.12 -10.18
N GLY A 574 -22.30 2.74 -11.02
CA GLY A 574 -22.30 4.20 -11.18
C GLY A 574 -21.56 4.98 -10.08
N ALA A 575 -20.74 4.30 -9.28
CA ALA A 575 -19.96 4.93 -8.22
C ALA A 575 -18.86 5.87 -8.76
N SER A 576 -18.49 6.86 -7.97
CA SER A 576 -17.35 7.75 -8.25
C SER A 576 -16.30 7.66 -7.16
N GLY A 577 -15.03 7.55 -7.55
CA GLY A 577 -13.89 7.49 -6.64
C GLY A 577 -12.82 8.50 -7.03
N GLU A 578 -12.36 9.29 -6.06
CA GLU A 578 -11.24 10.22 -6.21
C GLU A 578 -10.14 9.84 -5.22
N LEU A 579 -8.97 9.48 -5.73
CA LEU A 579 -7.80 9.07 -4.97
C LEU A 579 -6.68 10.09 -5.18
N VAL A 580 -6.14 10.66 -4.11
CA VAL A 580 -5.08 11.67 -4.17
C VAL A 580 -3.93 11.25 -3.27
N GLY A 581 -2.76 10.97 -3.85
CA GLY A 581 -1.57 10.57 -3.08
C GLY A 581 -1.72 9.24 -2.32
N CYS A 582 -2.64 8.37 -2.74
CA CYS A 582 -2.91 7.10 -2.05
C CYS A 582 -1.93 5.99 -2.48
N GLU A 583 -1.69 5.04 -1.57
CA GLU A 583 -0.91 3.83 -1.83
C GLU A 583 -1.80 2.59 -1.78
N LEU A 584 -1.98 1.91 -2.93
CA LEU A 584 -2.76 0.70 -3.08
C LEU A 584 -1.80 -0.45 -3.38
N VAL A 585 -1.36 -1.15 -2.34
CA VAL A 585 -0.19 -2.03 -2.39
C VAL A 585 -0.48 -3.44 -1.90
N SER A 586 0.14 -4.44 -2.52
CA SER A 586 0.09 -5.84 -2.05
C SER A 586 -1.33 -6.42 -1.92
N ASN A 587 -2.25 -6.02 -2.81
CA ASN A 587 -3.59 -6.61 -2.86
C ASN A 587 -3.59 -7.88 -3.72
N ALA A 588 -4.48 -8.84 -3.45
CA ALA A 588 -4.47 -10.15 -4.09
C ALA A 588 -4.84 -10.10 -5.59
N LEU A 589 -5.67 -9.15 -6.01
CA LEU A 589 -6.13 -8.93 -7.37
C LEU A 589 -5.68 -7.56 -7.87
N ALA A 590 -6.56 -6.56 -7.87
CA ALA A 590 -6.29 -5.22 -8.36
C ALA A 590 -6.00 -4.24 -7.23
N GLY A 591 -5.14 -3.25 -7.49
CA GLY A 591 -5.01 -2.10 -6.61
C GLY A 591 -6.30 -1.28 -6.62
N ALA A 592 -6.68 -0.77 -7.80
CA ALA A 592 -7.96 -0.12 -8.03
C ALA A 592 -8.73 -0.79 -9.17
N GLU A 593 -10.03 -0.98 -8.98
CA GLU A 593 -10.96 -1.57 -9.93
C GLU A 593 -12.16 -0.63 -10.13
N ALA A 594 -12.49 -0.36 -11.38
CA ALA A 594 -13.74 0.29 -11.76
C ALA A 594 -14.49 -0.62 -12.72
N SER A 595 -15.71 -0.99 -12.36
CA SER A 595 -16.55 -1.91 -13.09
C SER A 595 -17.95 -1.34 -13.31
N GLU A 596 -18.64 -1.83 -14.33
CA GLU A 596 -19.99 -1.42 -14.71
C GLU A 596 -20.12 -0.01 -15.31
N PRO A 597 -21.16 0.24 -16.14
CA PRO A 597 -21.36 1.53 -16.78
C PRO A 597 -21.62 2.65 -15.77
N GLY A 598 -21.03 3.82 -16.03
CA GLY A 598 -21.19 5.00 -15.19
C GLY A 598 -20.23 5.07 -14.00
N SER A 599 -19.53 3.98 -13.67
CA SER A 599 -18.50 4.01 -12.64
C SER A 599 -17.27 4.78 -13.13
N SER A 600 -16.74 5.66 -12.28
CA SER A 600 -15.62 6.54 -12.63
C SER A 600 -14.57 6.61 -11.52
N LEU A 601 -13.31 6.38 -11.90
CA LEU A 601 -12.16 6.50 -11.00
C LEU A 601 -11.26 7.64 -11.46
N VAL A 602 -10.90 8.55 -10.54
CA VAL A 602 -9.88 9.57 -10.75
C VAL A 602 -8.78 9.33 -9.72
N ALA A 603 -7.54 9.15 -10.17
CA ALA A 603 -6.39 8.94 -9.30
C ALA A 603 -5.27 9.93 -9.67
N VAL A 604 -4.77 10.67 -8.68
CA VAL A 604 -3.73 11.68 -8.86
C VAL A 604 -2.59 11.41 -7.88
N GLY A 605 -1.35 11.30 -8.38
CA GLY A 605 -0.19 11.10 -7.50
C GLY A 605 -0.18 9.77 -6.73
N CYS A 606 -0.95 8.77 -7.18
CA CYS A 606 -1.14 7.51 -6.47
C CYS A 606 -0.11 6.45 -6.85
N LYS A 607 0.12 5.50 -5.96
CA LYS A 607 1.01 4.35 -6.16
C LYS A 607 0.22 3.04 -6.08
N LEU A 608 0.20 2.30 -7.18
CA LEU A 608 -0.53 1.03 -7.33
C LEU A 608 0.50 -0.08 -7.59
N ALA A 609 1.00 -0.69 -6.51
CA ALA A 609 2.21 -1.53 -6.60
C ALA A 609 2.06 -2.91 -5.98
N MET A 610 2.81 -3.88 -6.50
CA MET A 610 2.91 -5.24 -5.94
C MET A 610 1.57 -5.98 -5.83
N ASN A 611 0.57 -5.63 -6.66
CA ASN A 611 -0.73 -6.31 -6.63
C ASN A 611 -0.68 -7.64 -7.41
N GLY A 612 -1.49 -8.61 -7.00
CA GLY A 612 -1.47 -9.98 -7.50
C GLY A 612 -2.04 -10.17 -8.91
N GLN A 613 -2.70 -9.16 -9.47
CA GLN A 613 -3.09 -9.09 -10.88
C GLN A 613 -2.65 -7.77 -11.49
N SER A 614 -3.37 -6.68 -11.24
CA SER A 614 -3.14 -5.39 -11.93
C SER A 614 -3.04 -4.22 -10.96
N GLY A 615 -2.30 -3.17 -11.34
CA GLY A 615 -2.37 -1.90 -10.61
C GLY A 615 -3.77 -1.29 -10.74
N LEU A 616 -4.17 -1.02 -11.98
CA LEU A 616 -5.50 -0.55 -12.36
C LEU A 616 -6.25 -1.61 -13.18
N LEU A 617 -7.54 -1.82 -12.88
CA LEU A 617 -8.48 -2.60 -13.68
C LEU A 617 -9.71 -1.75 -14.02
N VAL A 618 -10.02 -1.60 -15.31
CA VAL A 618 -11.25 -0.94 -15.79
C VAL A 618 -12.03 -1.93 -16.63
N ALA A 619 -13.30 -2.15 -16.30
CA ALA A 619 -14.13 -3.12 -16.99
C ALA A 619 -15.61 -2.72 -17.13
N GLY A 620 -16.32 -3.37 -18.05
CA GLY A 620 -17.78 -3.33 -18.14
C GLY A 620 -18.38 -1.95 -18.40
N GLY A 621 -17.72 -1.09 -19.19
CA GLY A 621 -18.22 0.25 -19.49
C GLY A 621 -17.80 1.35 -18.49
N ALA A 622 -16.96 1.02 -17.51
CA ALA A 622 -16.42 1.99 -16.57
C ALA A 622 -15.34 2.90 -17.19
N SER A 623 -15.02 3.99 -16.50
CA SER A 623 -13.96 4.94 -16.88
C SER A 623 -12.94 5.14 -15.76
N ALA A 624 -11.67 5.34 -16.11
CA ALA A 624 -10.64 5.74 -15.17
C ALA A 624 -9.70 6.81 -15.72
N SER A 625 -9.22 7.71 -14.86
CA SER A 625 -8.21 8.72 -15.18
C SER A 625 -7.10 8.68 -14.14
N LEU A 626 -5.87 8.41 -14.58
CA LEU A 626 -4.68 8.41 -13.73
C LEU A 626 -3.75 9.54 -14.18
N THR A 627 -3.34 10.39 -13.24
CA THR A 627 -2.41 11.51 -13.48
C THR A 627 -1.26 11.48 -12.49
N ASN A 628 -0.01 11.49 -12.98
CA ASN A 628 1.19 11.43 -12.12
C ASN A 628 1.21 10.21 -11.19
N CYS A 629 0.65 9.08 -11.64
CA CYS A 629 0.57 7.85 -10.87
C CYS A 629 1.70 6.87 -11.23
N THR A 630 1.94 5.90 -10.34
CA THR A 630 2.89 4.81 -10.58
C THR A 630 2.18 3.47 -10.45
N CYS A 631 2.28 2.61 -11.47
CA CYS A 631 1.81 1.23 -11.43
C CYS A 631 3.00 0.28 -11.61
N THR A 632 3.50 -0.27 -10.51
CA THR A 632 4.82 -0.93 -10.51
C THR A 632 4.85 -2.28 -9.82
N GLY A 633 5.56 -3.25 -10.40
CA GLY A 633 5.78 -4.55 -9.74
C GLY A 633 4.51 -5.40 -9.60
N ASN A 634 3.44 -5.10 -10.35
CA ASN A 634 2.22 -5.92 -10.31
C ASN A 634 2.46 -7.24 -11.04
N LYS A 635 1.84 -8.32 -10.57
CA LYS A 635 2.11 -9.69 -11.07
C LYS A 635 1.67 -9.90 -12.52
N ALA A 636 0.62 -9.22 -13.00
CA ALA A 636 0.20 -9.23 -14.39
C ALA A 636 0.41 -7.87 -15.06
N HIS A 637 -0.49 -6.89 -14.89
CA HIS A 637 -0.44 -5.65 -15.69
C HIS A 637 -0.29 -4.39 -14.84
N GLY A 638 0.32 -3.34 -15.38
CA GLY A 638 0.28 -2.02 -14.75
C GLY A 638 -1.14 -1.43 -14.79
N ALA A 639 -1.71 -1.37 -15.99
CA ALA A 639 -3.10 -0.99 -16.24
C ALA A 639 -3.78 -2.01 -17.18
N LEU A 640 -4.98 -2.44 -16.82
CA LEU A 640 -5.82 -3.34 -17.62
C LEU A 640 -7.15 -2.67 -17.92
N VAL A 641 -7.48 -2.49 -19.19
CA VAL A 641 -8.77 -1.97 -19.66
C VAL A 641 -9.43 -3.03 -20.52
N ARG A 642 -10.62 -3.50 -20.12
CA ARG A 642 -11.29 -4.59 -20.84
C ARG A 642 -12.78 -4.38 -20.96
N GLY A 643 -13.30 -4.63 -22.16
CA GLY A 643 -14.74 -4.68 -22.40
C GLY A 643 -15.24 -3.43 -23.11
N GLU A 644 -16.36 -3.59 -23.80
CA GLU A 644 -16.95 -2.55 -24.62
C GLU A 644 -17.39 -1.35 -23.76
N GLY A 645 -17.04 -0.15 -24.22
CA GLY A 645 -17.32 1.11 -23.51
C GLY A 645 -16.34 1.43 -22.38
N SER A 646 -15.45 0.53 -21.99
CA SER A 646 -14.44 0.82 -20.97
C SER A 646 -13.35 1.74 -21.51
N SER A 647 -12.99 2.75 -20.73
CA SER A 647 -11.99 3.75 -21.12
C SER A 647 -11.01 4.06 -19.99
N ALA A 648 -9.73 4.25 -20.31
CA ALA A 648 -8.75 4.77 -19.36
C ALA A 648 -7.91 5.89 -19.97
N ALA A 649 -7.82 7.02 -19.27
CA ALA A 649 -6.90 8.11 -19.57
C ALA A 649 -5.71 8.04 -18.60
N LEU A 650 -4.51 7.81 -19.12
CA LEU A 650 -3.26 7.75 -18.37
C LEU A 650 -2.41 8.95 -18.77
N ARG A 651 -2.09 9.83 -17.83
CA ARG A 651 -1.27 11.04 -18.05
C ARG A 651 -0.08 11.05 -17.12
N GLN A 652 1.12 11.10 -17.67
CA GLN A 652 2.36 11.10 -16.87
C GLN A 652 2.42 9.91 -15.90
N VAL A 653 1.99 8.74 -16.37
CA VAL A 653 1.95 7.51 -15.55
C VAL A 653 3.17 6.64 -15.84
N THR A 654 3.81 6.16 -14.78
CA THR A 654 4.91 5.18 -14.88
C THR A 654 4.35 3.76 -14.71
N LEU A 655 4.48 2.94 -15.76
CA LEU A 655 4.05 1.55 -15.84
C LEU A 655 5.29 0.65 -15.92
N SER A 656 5.87 0.29 -14.77
CA SER A 656 7.20 -0.35 -14.76
C SER A 656 7.28 -1.66 -14.01
N TYR A 657 8.13 -2.57 -14.49
CA TYR A 657 8.45 -3.84 -13.84
C TYR A 657 7.23 -4.72 -13.54
N ASN A 658 6.19 -4.66 -14.39
CA ASN A 658 5.02 -5.55 -14.25
C ASN A 658 5.31 -6.91 -14.88
N GLY A 659 4.72 -7.97 -14.31
CA GLY A 659 4.99 -9.38 -14.69
C GLY A 659 4.47 -9.79 -16.07
N GLN A 660 3.63 -8.96 -16.69
CA GLN A 660 3.21 -9.08 -18.09
C GLN A 660 3.34 -7.74 -18.82
N ALA A 661 2.26 -6.99 -18.97
CA ALA A 661 2.25 -5.76 -19.77
C ALA A 661 2.26 -4.49 -18.91
N GLY A 662 2.86 -3.41 -19.42
CA GLY A 662 2.71 -2.08 -18.82
C GLY A 662 1.23 -1.65 -18.86
N ALA A 663 0.68 -1.55 -20.06
CA ALA A 663 -0.77 -1.38 -20.29
C ALA A 663 -1.31 -2.49 -21.21
N LEU A 664 -2.42 -3.11 -20.83
CA LEU A 664 -3.18 -4.04 -21.66
C LEU A 664 -4.59 -3.49 -21.89
N LEU A 665 -4.98 -3.35 -23.15
CA LEU A 665 -6.33 -3.04 -23.58
C LEU A 665 -6.90 -4.25 -24.31
N SER A 666 -8.10 -4.70 -23.94
CA SER A 666 -8.76 -5.81 -24.62
C SER A 666 -10.28 -5.63 -24.80
N ASP A 667 -10.85 -6.45 -25.70
CA ASP A 667 -12.30 -6.67 -25.83
C ASP A 667 -13.15 -5.40 -26.00
N GLY A 668 -12.69 -4.43 -26.80
CA GLY A 668 -13.40 -3.16 -27.03
C GLY A 668 -12.99 -2.02 -26.08
N GLY A 669 -11.98 -2.24 -25.25
CA GLY A 669 -11.42 -1.23 -24.36
C GLY A 669 -10.70 -0.10 -25.11
N ARG A 670 -10.80 1.12 -24.58
CA ARG A 670 -10.13 2.31 -25.11
C ARG A 670 -9.13 2.87 -24.12
N GLY A 671 -7.99 3.33 -24.59
CA GLY A 671 -7.01 3.95 -23.72
C GLY A 671 -6.29 5.11 -24.39
N GLU A 672 -6.10 6.16 -23.61
CA GLU A 672 -5.35 7.36 -23.98
C GLU A 672 -4.15 7.45 -23.05
N LEU A 673 -2.95 7.40 -23.60
CA LEU A 673 -1.69 7.49 -22.88
C LEU A 673 -0.99 8.77 -23.31
N ALA A 674 -0.73 9.68 -22.39
CA ALA A 674 -0.03 10.94 -22.67
C ALA A 674 1.15 11.12 -21.72
N GLY A 675 2.37 11.21 -22.24
CA GLY A 675 3.58 11.37 -21.43
C GLY A 675 3.87 10.18 -20.51
N CYS A 676 3.36 8.98 -20.82
CA CYS A 676 3.52 7.80 -20.00
C CYS A 676 4.87 7.11 -20.23
N GLU A 677 5.39 6.43 -19.21
CA GLU A 677 6.62 5.65 -19.30
C GLU A 677 6.33 4.17 -19.01
N ALA A 678 6.47 3.30 -20.01
CA ALA A 678 6.32 1.85 -19.90
C ALA A 678 7.69 1.18 -19.96
N VAL A 679 8.24 0.80 -18.79
CA VAL A 679 9.65 0.40 -18.64
C VAL A 679 9.82 -0.94 -17.95
N GLY A 680 10.64 -1.84 -18.52
CA GLY A 680 11.05 -3.06 -17.82
C GLY A 680 9.94 -4.09 -17.56
N ASN A 681 8.84 -4.05 -18.32
CA ASN A 681 7.76 -5.02 -18.21
C ASN A 681 8.16 -6.35 -18.90
N GLN A 682 7.65 -7.48 -18.41
CA GLN A 682 8.15 -8.80 -18.83
C GLN A 682 7.65 -9.25 -20.21
N VAL A 683 6.43 -8.88 -20.61
CA VAL A 683 5.83 -9.29 -21.89
C VAL A 683 5.85 -8.15 -22.90
N ALA A 684 5.28 -7.00 -22.56
CA ALA A 684 5.32 -5.84 -23.46
C ALA A 684 5.08 -4.52 -22.73
N GLY A 685 5.44 -3.40 -23.35
CA GLY A 685 5.11 -2.08 -22.83
C GLY A 685 3.62 -1.76 -22.98
N LEU A 686 3.10 -1.87 -24.20
CA LEU A 686 1.70 -1.63 -24.55
C LEU A 686 1.15 -2.81 -25.36
N VAL A 687 0.05 -3.40 -24.89
CA VAL A 687 -0.67 -4.47 -25.59
C VAL A 687 -2.09 -4.01 -25.91
N VAL A 688 -2.50 -4.15 -27.16
CA VAL A 688 -3.86 -3.86 -27.61
C VAL A 688 -4.39 -5.10 -28.33
N TRP A 689 -5.47 -5.66 -27.81
CA TRP A 689 -5.97 -6.95 -28.29
C TRP A 689 -7.47 -6.92 -28.55
N GLY A 690 -7.88 -7.44 -29.71
CA GLY A 690 -9.27 -7.73 -30.01
C GLY A 690 -9.95 -6.64 -30.82
N HIS A 691 -11.12 -7.00 -31.35
CA HIS A 691 -11.90 -6.13 -32.21
C HIS A 691 -12.41 -4.91 -31.44
N ARG A 692 -12.45 -3.75 -32.11
CA ARG A 692 -12.90 -2.46 -31.56
C ARG A 692 -12.08 -1.95 -30.36
N THR A 693 -10.96 -2.59 -30.05
CA THR A 693 -10.00 -2.11 -29.04
C THR A 693 -9.07 -1.08 -29.66
N SER A 694 -8.89 0.06 -28.99
CA SER A 694 -8.07 1.16 -29.52
C SER A 694 -7.21 1.82 -28.46
N ALA A 695 -5.95 2.11 -28.79
CA ALA A 695 -5.05 2.90 -27.95
C ALA A 695 -4.51 4.13 -28.69
N ALA A 696 -4.53 5.29 -28.05
CA ALA A 696 -3.83 6.49 -28.50
C ALA A 696 -2.68 6.77 -27.51
N ALA A 697 -1.45 6.85 -28.00
CA ALA A 697 -0.29 7.20 -27.20
C ALA A 697 0.37 8.45 -27.77
N ALA A 698 0.62 9.45 -26.92
CA ALA A 698 1.29 10.70 -27.26
C ALA A 698 2.42 10.98 -26.27
N ASP A 699 3.60 11.37 -26.75
CA ASP A 699 4.78 11.68 -25.93
C ASP A 699 5.19 10.55 -24.96
N CYS A 700 4.86 9.30 -25.30
CA CYS A 700 5.11 8.14 -24.45
C CYS A 700 6.49 7.52 -24.69
N ARG A 701 7.07 6.96 -23.63
CA ARG A 701 8.35 6.23 -23.68
C ARG A 701 8.12 4.76 -23.35
N VAL A 702 8.40 3.88 -24.30
CA VAL A 702 8.24 2.43 -24.17
C VAL A 702 9.61 1.77 -24.31
N LEU A 703 10.24 1.50 -23.17
CA LEU A 703 11.68 1.23 -23.11
C LEU A 703 11.99 -0.07 -22.36
N GLN A 704 13.03 -0.79 -22.78
CA GLN A 704 13.65 -1.86 -21.98
C GLN A 704 12.66 -2.96 -21.53
N ASN A 705 11.58 -3.20 -22.27
CA ASN A 705 10.67 -4.30 -21.97
C ASN A 705 11.29 -5.62 -22.45
N ALA A 706 11.09 -6.69 -21.67
CA ALA A 706 11.70 -7.99 -21.94
C ALA A 706 11.05 -8.73 -23.11
N GLY A 707 9.87 -8.31 -23.56
CA GLY A 707 9.29 -8.71 -24.84
C GLY A 707 9.14 -7.52 -25.80
N ALA A 708 7.96 -7.37 -26.40
CA ALA A 708 7.72 -6.35 -27.43
C ALA A 708 7.56 -4.93 -26.83
N GLY A 709 7.90 -3.90 -27.59
CA GLY A 709 7.54 -2.53 -27.21
C GLY A 709 6.02 -2.35 -27.23
N VAL A 710 5.46 -2.42 -28.44
CA VAL A 710 4.02 -2.32 -28.70
C VAL A 710 3.54 -3.58 -29.41
N ALA A 711 2.47 -4.20 -28.93
CA ALA A 711 1.89 -5.41 -29.51
C ALA A 711 0.40 -5.22 -29.82
N LEU A 712 0.01 -5.39 -31.08
CA LEU A 712 -1.39 -5.31 -31.55
C LEU A 712 -1.85 -6.66 -32.10
N ARG A 713 -3.06 -7.11 -31.71
CA ARG A 713 -3.64 -8.38 -32.18
C ARG A 713 -5.13 -8.30 -32.48
N ASP A 714 -5.58 -9.13 -33.42
CA ASP A 714 -7.00 -9.47 -33.69
C ASP A 714 -7.92 -8.25 -33.91
N GLY A 715 -7.53 -7.34 -34.81
CA GLY A 715 -8.37 -6.19 -35.19
C GLY A 715 -8.20 -4.96 -34.29
N ALA A 716 -7.15 -4.94 -33.47
CA ALA A 716 -6.80 -3.85 -32.59
C ALA A 716 -6.20 -2.65 -33.36
N ARG A 717 -6.45 -1.43 -32.89
CA ARG A 717 -5.87 -0.22 -33.49
C ARG A 717 -5.03 0.54 -32.47
N ALA A 718 -3.86 1.03 -32.87
CA ALA A 718 -3.09 1.94 -32.05
C ALA A 718 -2.52 3.09 -32.86
N HIS A 719 -2.47 4.27 -32.25
CA HIS A 719 -1.87 5.46 -32.83
C HIS A 719 -0.77 5.99 -31.90
N LEU A 720 0.46 6.05 -32.40
CA LEU A 720 1.60 6.65 -31.72
C LEU A 720 1.88 8.03 -32.31
N ALA A 721 1.67 9.08 -31.52
CA ALA A 721 1.81 10.48 -31.90
C ALA A 721 2.78 11.23 -30.96
N GLY A 722 3.06 12.51 -31.26
CA GLY A 722 3.78 13.41 -30.36
C GLY A 722 5.13 12.86 -29.90
N GLY A 723 6.05 12.45 -30.80
CA GLY A 723 7.40 12.09 -30.36
C GLY A 723 7.53 10.81 -29.51
N CYS A 724 6.57 9.89 -29.58
CA CYS A 724 6.67 8.61 -28.87
C CYS A 724 8.00 7.89 -29.18
N THR A 725 8.65 7.36 -28.15
CA THR A 725 9.92 6.63 -28.28
C THR A 725 9.75 5.19 -27.83
N VAL A 726 9.89 4.24 -28.76
CA VAL A 726 9.86 2.80 -28.52
C VAL A 726 11.23 2.23 -28.85
N LYS A 727 12.06 1.96 -27.84
CA LYS A 727 13.46 1.55 -28.02
C LYS A 727 13.95 0.55 -26.99
N ASN A 728 15.02 -0.16 -27.32
CA ASN A 728 15.72 -1.08 -26.41
C ASN A 728 14.81 -2.17 -25.82
N ASN A 729 13.73 -2.50 -26.51
CA ASN A 729 12.89 -3.64 -26.15
C ASN A 729 13.53 -4.90 -26.75
N ARG A 730 13.45 -6.03 -26.02
CA ARG A 730 14.13 -7.27 -26.45
C ARG A 730 13.58 -7.81 -27.77
N MET A 731 12.28 -7.62 -28.00
CA MET A 731 11.59 -7.99 -29.23
C MET A 731 11.10 -6.73 -29.95
N PRO A 732 11.03 -6.74 -31.29
CA PRO A 732 10.40 -5.67 -32.05
C PRO A 732 8.92 -5.53 -31.68
N SER A 733 8.37 -4.34 -31.92
CA SER A 733 6.92 -4.15 -31.87
C SER A 733 6.24 -5.02 -32.92
N GLU A 734 5.13 -5.66 -32.57
CA GLU A 734 4.43 -6.64 -33.41
C GLU A 734 3.00 -6.18 -33.70
N VAL A 735 2.58 -6.27 -34.97
CA VAL A 735 1.20 -6.03 -35.40
C VAL A 735 0.70 -7.28 -36.10
N ALA A 736 -0.15 -8.05 -35.42
CA ALA A 736 -0.61 -9.35 -35.91
C ALA A 736 -2.13 -9.37 -36.15
N GLY A 737 -2.55 -10.09 -37.19
CA GLY A 737 -3.94 -10.40 -37.48
C GLY A 737 -4.65 -9.38 -38.38
N ALA A 738 -5.62 -9.86 -39.15
CA ALA A 738 -6.38 -9.05 -40.10
C ALA A 738 -7.16 -7.93 -39.39
N GLY A 739 -7.03 -6.72 -39.92
CA GLY A 739 -7.68 -5.52 -39.36
C GLY A 739 -6.93 -4.87 -38.21
N SER A 740 -5.80 -5.43 -37.77
CA SER A 740 -4.90 -4.77 -36.81
C SER A 740 -4.09 -3.68 -37.49
N GLU A 741 -4.10 -2.47 -36.94
CA GLU A 741 -3.47 -1.29 -37.55
C GLU A 741 -2.67 -0.49 -36.53
N LEU A 742 -1.38 -0.32 -36.77
CA LEU A 742 -0.50 0.58 -36.02
C LEU A 742 -0.17 1.81 -36.88
N ARG A 743 -0.59 2.99 -36.43
CA ARG A 743 -0.19 4.28 -37.02
C ARG A 743 0.95 4.87 -36.22
N VAL A 744 2.01 5.27 -36.90
CA VAL A 744 3.19 5.89 -36.30
C VAL A 744 3.41 7.25 -36.96
N ALA A 745 3.26 8.32 -36.19
CA ALA A 745 3.55 9.67 -36.65
C ALA A 745 5.04 9.85 -36.97
N ALA A 746 5.37 10.73 -37.91
CA ALA A 746 6.76 10.98 -38.33
C ALA A 746 7.71 11.42 -37.21
N SER A 747 7.17 12.04 -36.15
CA SER A 747 7.95 12.48 -34.99
C SER A 747 8.32 11.33 -34.04
N CYS A 748 7.67 10.17 -34.17
CA CYS A 748 7.87 9.02 -33.30
C CYS A 748 9.07 8.18 -33.75
N VAL A 749 9.80 7.62 -32.78
CA VAL A 749 10.95 6.75 -33.03
C VAL A 749 10.65 5.35 -32.53
N VAL A 750 10.59 4.39 -33.45
CA VAL A 750 10.35 2.96 -33.15
C VAL A 750 11.55 2.15 -33.65
N ASP A 751 12.37 1.65 -32.74
CA ASP A 751 13.60 0.90 -33.03
C ASP A 751 13.72 -0.34 -32.12
N PRO A 752 13.76 -1.56 -32.68
CA PRO A 752 13.69 -1.90 -34.10
C PRO A 752 12.32 -1.61 -34.72
N ALA A 753 12.29 -1.47 -36.05
CA ALA A 753 11.06 -1.20 -36.81
C ALA A 753 9.96 -2.23 -36.52
N PRO A 754 8.68 -1.81 -36.47
CA PRO A 754 7.57 -2.70 -36.16
C PRO A 754 7.39 -3.77 -37.25
N THR A 755 7.15 -5.00 -36.84
CA THR A 755 6.90 -6.14 -37.72
C THR A 755 5.40 -6.37 -37.89
N ALA A 756 4.95 -6.50 -39.14
CA ALA A 756 3.57 -6.82 -39.47
C ALA A 756 3.45 -8.31 -39.86
N VAL A 757 2.51 -9.03 -39.24
CA VAL A 757 2.31 -10.47 -39.45
C VAL A 757 0.83 -10.78 -39.64
N GLY A 758 0.49 -11.80 -40.44
CA GLY A 758 -0.88 -12.33 -40.51
C GLY A 758 -1.95 -11.32 -40.94
N GLY A 759 -1.61 -10.35 -41.80
CA GLY A 759 -2.54 -9.33 -42.30
C GLY A 759 -2.62 -8.04 -41.47
N GLY A 760 -1.74 -7.87 -40.47
CA GLY A 760 -1.56 -6.59 -39.78
C GLY A 760 -0.97 -5.51 -40.69
N VAL A 761 -1.26 -4.25 -40.39
CA VAL A 761 -0.79 -3.09 -41.18
C VAL A 761 -0.06 -2.10 -40.27
N VAL A 762 1.12 -1.68 -40.70
CA VAL A 762 1.84 -0.55 -40.11
C VAL A 762 1.78 0.61 -41.09
N VAL A 763 1.29 1.76 -40.65
CA VAL A 763 1.24 3.00 -41.43
C VAL A 763 2.19 4.00 -40.78
N SER A 764 3.15 4.51 -41.55
CA SER A 764 3.98 5.64 -41.15
C SER A 764 3.42 6.91 -41.80
N GLU A 765 3.16 7.93 -40.99
CA GLU A 765 2.70 9.22 -41.51
C GLU A 765 3.90 10.02 -42.06
N PRO A 766 3.76 10.69 -43.22
CA PRO A 766 4.80 11.58 -43.73
C PRO A 766 4.94 12.81 -42.83
N SER A 767 6.17 13.30 -42.66
CA SER A 767 6.43 14.52 -41.88
C SER A 767 5.72 15.72 -42.50
N GLU A 768 4.77 16.33 -41.80
CA GLU A 768 4.22 17.64 -42.17
C GLU A 768 5.30 18.71 -42.00
N GLY A 769 6.05 18.96 -43.09
CA GLY A 769 7.16 19.90 -43.10
C GLY A 769 7.89 19.91 -44.43
N GLY A 770 7.26 20.42 -45.48
CA GLY A 770 7.91 20.54 -46.79
C GLY A 770 6.97 20.85 -47.95
N GLY A 771 6.13 21.89 -47.82
CA GLY A 771 5.54 22.55 -48.98
C GLY A 771 6.63 23.19 -49.83
N GLY A 772 7.23 22.42 -50.74
CA GLY A 772 8.27 22.86 -51.65
C GLY A 772 8.08 22.17 -52.99
N GLY A 773 7.33 22.82 -53.87
CA GLY A 773 7.07 22.31 -55.21
C GLY A 773 8.35 21.98 -55.95
N LYS A 774 8.47 20.74 -56.42
CA LYS A 774 9.32 20.39 -57.55
C LYS A 774 8.49 19.66 -58.59
N LYS A 775 8.01 20.44 -59.57
CA LYS A 775 7.82 19.96 -60.95
C LYS A 775 9.15 19.36 -61.42
N ALA A 776 9.16 18.07 -61.73
CA ALA A 776 10.14 17.45 -62.62
C ALA A 776 9.39 16.37 -63.42
N LYS A 777 8.82 16.77 -64.56
CA LYS A 777 9.37 16.50 -65.90
C LYS A 777 9.02 15.07 -66.35
N ALA A 778 7.78 14.91 -66.81
CA ALA A 778 7.38 13.80 -67.64
C ALA A 778 8.18 13.86 -68.96
N GLY A 779 9.01 12.85 -69.20
CA GLY A 779 9.61 12.58 -70.51
C GLY A 779 8.51 12.14 -71.46
N GLY A 780 8.49 12.75 -72.65
CA GLY A 780 7.61 12.38 -73.74
C GLY A 780 8.13 11.18 -74.54
N GLY A 781 7.20 10.57 -75.26
CA GLY A 781 7.38 9.46 -76.21
C GLY A 781 6.72 8.19 -75.66
N GLY A 782 5.69 7.60 -76.25
CA GLY A 782 5.05 7.78 -77.55
C GLY A 782 4.43 6.43 -77.93
N ASP A 783 3.12 6.43 -78.14
CA ASP A 783 2.24 5.48 -78.86
C ASP A 783 2.33 3.94 -78.73
N GLY A 784 1.13 3.35 -78.57
CA GLY A 784 0.86 1.93 -78.81
C GLY A 784 -0.47 1.49 -78.21
N GLY A 785 -1.59 1.72 -78.90
CA GLY A 785 -2.96 1.59 -78.39
C GLY A 785 -3.47 0.17 -78.09
N GLY A 786 -4.63 0.11 -77.42
CA GLY A 786 -5.34 -1.14 -77.13
C GLY A 786 -6.57 -0.98 -76.23
N ASN A 787 -7.65 -0.53 -76.82
CA ASN A 787 -8.97 -0.28 -76.27
C ASN A 787 -9.64 -1.51 -75.60
N LYS A 788 -10.30 -1.36 -74.44
CA LYS A 788 -11.71 -1.81 -74.17
C LYS A 788 -12.19 -1.60 -72.70
N LYS A 789 -13.25 -0.78 -72.60
CA LYS A 789 -14.49 -0.91 -71.78
C LYS A 789 -14.37 -0.73 -70.25
N SER A 790 -14.75 0.45 -69.72
CA SER A 790 -16.11 0.84 -69.22
C SER A 790 -16.52 0.11 -67.93
N ALA A 791 -16.95 0.70 -66.82
CA ALA A 791 -17.55 2.01 -66.58
C ALA A 791 -17.43 2.39 -65.07
N VAL A 792 -17.37 3.69 -64.80
CA VAL A 792 -17.65 4.34 -63.50
C VAL A 792 -19.19 4.58 -63.42
N PRO A 793 -19.80 4.92 -62.26
CA PRO A 793 -19.68 6.29 -61.75
C PRO A 793 -19.51 6.40 -60.22
N ALA A 794 -18.86 7.49 -59.85
CA ALA A 794 -18.77 8.06 -58.52
C ALA A 794 -20.13 8.62 -58.07
N VAL A 795 -20.39 8.63 -56.76
CA VAL A 795 -21.29 9.62 -56.13
C VAL A 795 -20.76 10.06 -54.76
N MET A 796 -20.60 11.38 -54.64
CA MET A 796 -20.65 12.24 -53.44
C MET A 796 -21.51 11.65 -52.30
N GLY A 797 -21.09 11.70 -51.04
CA GLY A 797 -21.02 12.90 -50.22
C GLY A 797 -22.39 13.19 -49.60
N TRP A 798 -22.51 13.08 -48.26
CA TRP A 798 -23.40 13.93 -47.45
C TRP A 798 -23.03 13.83 -45.96
N THR A 799 -22.86 15.02 -45.39
CA THR A 799 -22.82 15.39 -43.98
C THR A 799 -24.15 15.09 -43.27
N ARG A 800 -24.09 14.41 -42.11
CA ARG A 800 -24.48 14.97 -40.81
C ARG A 800 -23.97 14.07 -39.68
#